data_AF-A0A8C9TRX8-F1
#
_entry.id   AF-A0A8C9TRX8-F1
#
_cell.length_a   1.000
_cell.length_b   1.000
_cell.length_c   1.000
_cell.angle_alpha   90.00
_cell.angle_beta   90.00
_cell.angle_gamma   90.00
#
_symmetry.space_group_name_H-M   'P 1'
#
loop_
_entity.id
_entity.type
_entity.pdbx_description
1 polymer ?
#
loop_
_entity_poly.entity_id
_entity_poly.type
_entity_poly.pdbx_seq_one_letter_code
_entity_poly.pdbx_strand_id
1 'polypeptide(L)'
;MGETETVAGGQAGQLFEELLQASTCKDTLQAFTTLCRQLQLDPLDHRNFYRQLKAKVTFWKAKALWSKLDKRAAQKEYSNAEACRDTKCLVIGGGPCGLRTAIELALLGAKVVVIEKRDTFSRNNVLHLWPYTIHDLRSLGAKKFYGKFCAGALDHISIRQLQLILLKVCLLVAVEVHVNVEFVRLLEPPDDQGWRAEVRPTDHPVSNFGFDVMIGANGSKGTLSGFRRKEFRGKLAIAITANFINRNTAAEAKVEEISGVAFIFNQKFFQDLKDETGVDLENIVYYKDNTHYFVMTAKKQSLLSKGVILQDYMDTEMLLSSENVSQEALQSYACEAADFGTNYQLPSLDFAMNHHGQPDVAMFDFTCMYASENAALVRQRNRHQLLVALVGDSLLEPFWPMGTGCARGFLAAFDTAWMVRGWAQGRKPLELLAERESLYRLLPQTTPENIIKNFEQYTIDPATRYPNLNSTCVRPHQVRHLFISMELPLEHSASRHLSAKVSRKESEVQPSRLLSWCQKQTRGYVEVLDLSSSWKSGIAFCALIHRFRPDLLDFSSLSEQNSAKNNQLAFDIAECEFGIPPVTTGAEMAASQEPDTLSMVMYLSRFYNLFHGAPPVSGTLAPKALQDANLPMQRRSCFRATLNASSERDVRENKVRFMATQLLAKFQENFHSSRVHGQSSSAKELATAPGSSDTCHFCGRRVYVVERLSAEGLFFHRECFRCSACGATLHLGGHAFDSQRGALVCVCVAMSALSLSQVSVMGTRTAAPNTDLLSHQPPGTFSSLFRNILWLPLWATRAALQQVACALCTAGLHLSDDHREDCAYLYELLSVGLPLLSALWDVLGQMCAEVAPPSLQNLLLWAEL
;
A
#
# COMPACT_ATOMS: atom_id res chain seq x y z
N MET A 1 52.19 39.71 -0.80
CA MET A 1 51.29 38.63 -1.26
C MET A 1 50.19 38.26 -0.26
N GLY A 2 50.03 38.92 0.90
CA GLY A 2 49.02 38.54 1.90
C GLY A 2 47.66 39.27 1.83
N GLU A 3 47.51 40.29 0.99
CA GLU A 3 46.31 41.16 1.00
C GLU A 3 45.26 40.79 -0.07
N THR A 4 45.64 40.02 -1.10
CA THR A 4 44.71 39.62 -2.18
C THR A 4 43.85 38.42 -1.81
N GLU A 5 44.33 37.49 -0.98
CA GLU A 5 43.55 36.32 -0.54
C GLU A 5 42.42 36.70 0.43
N THR A 6 42.65 37.69 1.31
CA THR A 6 41.63 38.17 2.25
C THR A 6 40.50 38.92 1.55
N VAL A 7 40.81 39.72 0.53
CA VAL A 7 39.81 40.43 -0.28
C VAL A 7 39.01 39.46 -1.16
N ALA A 8 39.67 38.51 -1.84
CA ALA A 8 38.99 37.52 -2.68
C ALA A 8 38.09 36.58 -1.85
N GLY A 9 38.57 36.12 -0.68
CA GLY A 9 37.77 35.36 0.27
C GLY A 9 36.58 36.15 0.84
N GLY A 10 36.74 37.46 1.02
CA GLY A 10 35.67 38.39 1.39
C GLY A 10 34.59 38.51 0.32
N GLN A 11 34.97 38.76 -0.94
CA GLN A 11 34.03 38.89 -2.06
C GLN A 11 33.26 37.60 -2.34
N ALA A 12 33.95 36.44 -2.34
CA ALA A 12 33.31 35.13 -2.49
C ALA A 12 32.36 34.84 -1.32
N GLY A 13 32.73 35.23 -0.10
CA GLY A 13 31.88 35.14 1.09
C GLY A 13 30.62 36.00 0.97
N GLN A 14 30.74 37.25 0.53
CA GLN A 14 29.61 38.17 0.37
C GLN A 14 28.59 37.65 -0.67
N LEU A 15 29.04 37.30 -1.87
CA LEU A 15 28.16 36.74 -2.92
C LEU A 15 27.45 35.47 -2.45
N PHE A 16 28.10 34.66 -1.61
CA PHE A 16 27.49 33.49 -1.01
C PHE A 16 26.46 33.85 0.07
N GLU A 17 26.71 34.87 0.90
CA GLU A 17 25.73 35.37 1.86
C GLU A 17 24.49 35.97 1.16
N GLU A 18 24.65 36.69 0.05
CA GLU A 18 23.53 37.18 -0.78
C GLU A 18 22.64 36.02 -1.26
N LEU A 19 23.24 34.93 -1.77
CA LEU A 19 22.51 33.69 -2.12
C LEU A 19 21.80 33.06 -0.91
N LEU A 20 22.45 33.01 0.26
CA LEU A 20 21.82 32.48 1.48
C LEU A 20 20.65 33.34 1.95
N GLN A 21 20.73 34.67 1.81
CA GLN A 21 19.73 35.64 2.28
C GLN A 21 18.56 35.85 1.31
N ALA A 22 18.72 35.54 0.01
CA ALA A 22 17.69 35.70 -1.01
C ALA A 22 16.32 35.11 -0.59
N SER A 23 15.25 35.89 -0.70
CA SER A 23 13.93 35.59 -0.13
C SER A 23 12.85 35.24 -1.17
N THR A 24 13.20 35.28 -2.45
CA THR A 24 12.35 34.85 -3.57
C THR A 24 13.09 33.85 -4.48
N CYS A 25 12.34 33.11 -5.29
CA CYS A 25 12.91 32.17 -6.26
C CYS A 25 13.81 32.91 -7.29
N LYS A 26 13.29 34.00 -7.87
CA LYS A 26 14.01 34.84 -8.83
C LYS A 26 15.29 35.42 -8.27
N ASP A 27 15.26 35.98 -7.05
CA ASP A 27 16.47 36.53 -6.41
C ASP A 27 17.49 35.43 -6.10
N THR A 28 17.02 34.24 -5.69
CA THR A 28 17.90 33.08 -5.44
C THR A 28 18.62 32.65 -6.71
N LEU A 29 17.91 32.55 -7.84
CA LEU A 29 18.48 32.21 -9.15
C LEU A 29 19.43 33.30 -9.67
N GLN A 30 19.09 34.59 -9.48
CA GLN A 30 19.92 35.72 -9.87
C GLN A 30 21.21 35.82 -9.03
N ALA A 31 21.12 35.63 -7.71
CA ALA A 31 22.27 35.60 -6.81
C ALA A 31 23.18 34.41 -7.15
N PHE A 32 22.62 33.22 -7.39
CA PHE A 32 23.39 32.05 -7.80
C PHE A 32 24.09 32.25 -9.15
N THR A 33 23.40 32.82 -10.14
CA THR A 33 23.99 33.12 -11.46
C THR A 33 25.13 34.13 -11.33
N THR A 34 24.98 35.13 -10.46
CA THR A 34 26.01 36.14 -10.20
C THR A 34 27.22 35.53 -9.48
N LEU A 35 26.98 34.70 -8.45
CA LEU A 35 28.01 33.92 -7.77
C LEU A 35 28.81 33.05 -8.75
N CYS A 36 28.12 32.28 -9.62
CA CYS A 36 28.78 31.41 -10.60
C CYS A 36 29.62 32.21 -11.61
N ARG A 37 29.09 33.32 -12.13
CA ARG A 37 29.81 34.20 -13.06
C ARG A 37 31.06 34.81 -12.44
N GLN A 38 30.95 35.39 -11.25
CA GLN A 38 32.06 36.05 -10.57
C GLN A 38 33.14 35.06 -10.11
N LEU A 39 32.74 33.87 -9.65
CA LEU A 39 33.68 32.82 -9.25
C LEU A 39 34.19 31.97 -10.42
N GLN A 40 33.78 32.24 -11.67
CA GLN A 40 34.11 31.42 -12.85
C GLN A 40 33.80 29.93 -12.59
N LEU A 41 32.53 29.63 -12.34
CA LEU A 41 31.99 28.28 -12.15
C LEU A 41 30.96 28.01 -13.24
N ASP A 42 31.05 26.84 -13.88
CA ASP A 42 30.04 26.37 -14.82
C ASP A 42 29.06 25.42 -14.12
N PRO A 43 27.78 25.82 -13.91
CA PRO A 43 26.77 24.93 -13.31
C PRO A 43 26.37 23.76 -14.22
N LEU A 44 26.74 23.76 -15.50
CA LEU A 44 26.48 22.64 -16.42
C LEU A 44 27.44 21.46 -16.18
N ASP A 45 28.69 21.72 -15.73
CA ASP A 45 29.64 20.71 -15.23
C ASP A 45 29.26 20.21 -13.83
N HIS A 46 28.08 19.60 -13.75
CA HIS A 46 27.52 19.00 -12.54
C HIS A 46 28.47 18.03 -11.80
N ARG A 47 29.40 17.37 -12.53
CA ARG A 47 30.35 16.40 -11.96
C ARG A 47 31.40 17.06 -11.08
N ASN A 48 31.84 18.28 -11.41
CA ASN A 48 32.86 18.98 -10.63
C ASN A 48 32.35 20.24 -9.91
N PHE A 49 31.19 20.78 -10.29
CA PHE A 49 30.68 22.07 -9.79
C PHE A 49 30.70 22.17 -8.26
N TYR A 50 30.12 21.23 -7.51
CA TYR A 50 30.10 21.29 -6.04
C TYR A 50 31.53 21.31 -5.45
N ARG A 51 32.45 20.52 -6.00
CA ARG A 51 33.86 20.46 -5.58
C ARG A 51 34.55 21.81 -5.83
N GLN A 52 34.36 22.40 -7.01
CA GLN A 52 34.93 23.70 -7.37
C GLN A 52 34.32 24.85 -6.53
N LEU A 53 33.00 24.87 -6.36
CA LEU A 53 32.28 25.86 -5.55
C LEU A 53 32.78 25.84 -4.09
N LYS A 54 32.84 24.65 -3.48
CA LYS A 54 33.36 24.45 -2.13
C LYS A 54 34.81 24.88 -1.97
N ALA A 55 35.65 24.66 -2.98
CA ALA A 55 37.06 25.08 -2.98
C ALA A 55 37.21 26.61 -3.08
N LYS A 56 36.33 27.30 -3.83
CA LYS A 56 36.34 28.76 -3.97
C LYS A 56 35.65 29.48 -2.79
N VAL A 57 34.62 28.88 -2.18
CA VAL A 57 33.86 29.47 -1.06
C VAL A 57 34.30 28.89 0.28
N THR A 58 35.43 29.39 0.79
CA THR A 58 36.10 28.91 2.02
C THR A 58 35.65 29.62 3.31
N PHE A 59 34.71 30.56 3.20
CA PHE A 59 34.22 31.39 4.30
C PHE A 59 33.59 30.58 5.45
N TRP A 60 33.72 31.08 6.70
CA TRP A 60 33.42 30.29 7.90
C TRP A 60 31.95 29.87 8.05
N LYS A 61 30.98 30.72 7.64
CA LYS A 61 29.55 30.32 7.67
C LYS A 61 29.26 29.18 6.70
N ALA A 62 29.96 29.15 5.56
CA ALA A 62 29.81 28.14 4.51
C ALA A 62 30.44 26.79 4.90
N LYS A 63 31.60 26.77 5.59
CA LYS A 63 32.24 25.53 6.09
C LYS A 63 31.28 24.61 6.87
N ALA A 64 30.41 25.19 7.70
CA ALA A 64 29.42 24.43 8.47
C ALA A 64 28.27 23.84 7.62
N LEU A 65 28.01 24.40 6.43
CA LEU A 65 27.08 23.85 5.44
C LEU A 65 27.76 22.77 4.60
N TRP A 66 29.02 22.98 4.18
CA TRP A 66 29.82 21.98 3.48
C TRP A 66 29.96 20.69 4.28
N SER A 67 30.36 20.76 5.56
CA SER A 67 30.45 19.59 6.44
C SER A 67 29.14 18.77 6.52
N LYS A 68 27.99 19.45 6.42
CA LYS A 68 26.65 18.83 6.41
C LYS A 68 26.35 18.11 5.10
N LEU A 69 26.53 18.79 3.97
CA LEU A 69 26.32 18.22 2.64
C LEU A 69 27.33 17.09 2.34
N ASP A 70 28.59 17.25 2.74
CA ASP A 70 29.62 16.22 2.67
C ASP A 70 29.23 14.97 3.48
N LYS A 71 28.75 15.13 4.73
CA LYS A 71 28.30 14.00 5.56
C LYS A 71 27.15 13.23 4.90
N ARG A 72 26.26 13.93 4.19
CA ARG A 72 25.19 13.28 3.41
C ARG A 72 25.79 12.58 2.18
N ALA A 73 26.56 13.27 1.35
CA ALA A 73 27.16 12.72 0.13
C ALA A 73 28.08 11.50 0.38
N ALA A 74 28.70 11.41 1.56
CA ALA A 74 29.57 10.31 1.97
C ALA A 74 28.82 9.04 2.43
N GLN A 75 27.47 9.01 2.45
CA GLN A 75 26.75 7.76 2.72
C GLN A 75 27.00 6.74 1.60
N LYS A 76 27.17 5.45 1.98
CA LYS A 76 27.57 4.34 1.09
C LYS A 76 26.69 4.21 -0.17
N GLU A 77 25.40 4.53 -0.03
CA GLU A 77 24.38 4.37 -1.07
C GLU A 77 24.66 5.24 -2.30
N TYR A 78 25.22 6.45 -2.11
CA TYR A 78 25.59 7.36 -3.20
C TYR A 78 26.90 6.98 -3.90
N SER A 79 27.72 6.13 -3.27
CA SER A 79 29.00 5.66 -3.83
C SER A 79 29.88 6.80 -4.34
N ASN A 80 30.05 7.86 -3.52
CA ASN A 80 30.79 9.08 -3.85
C ASN A 80 30.31 9.80 -5.14
N ALA A 81 29.00 9.79 -5.39
CA ALA A 81 28.35 10.34 -6.60
C ALA A 81 28.74 9.62 -7.91
N GLU A 82 29.10 8.34 -7.83
CA GLU A 82 29.32 7.48 -9.01
C GLU A 82 28.12 6.53 -9.27
N ALA A 83 27.18 6.38 -8.32
CA ALA A 83 26.11 5.38 -8.38
C ALA A 83 25.14 5.51 -9.57
N CYS A 84 24.92 6.74 -10.06
CA CYS A 84 24.05 7.08 -11.19
C CYS A 84 24.76 7.98 -12.22
N ARG A 85 26.10 7.91 -12.32
CA ARG A 85 26.96 8.86 -13.03
C ARG A 85 26.55 9.17 -14.48
N ASP A 86 26.05 8.18 -15.22
CA ASP A 86 25.67 8.33 -16.64
C ASP A 86 24.15 8.41 -16.85
N THR A 87 23.36 8.43 -15.77
CA THR A 87 21.90 8.57 -15.80
C THR A 87 21.49 10.03 -15.97
N LYS A 88 20.57 10.32 -16.89
CA LYS A 88 19.96 11.65 -17.06
C LYS A 88 18.52 11.65 -16.56
N CYS A 89 18.20 12.61 -15.68
CA CYS A 89 16.92 12.71 -14.98
C CYS A 89 16.22 14.02 -15.28
N LEU A 90 14.96 13.97 -15.74
CA LEU A 90 14.05 15.11 -15.80
C LEU A 90 13.05 15.05 -14.62
N VAL A 91 12.97 16.11 -13.83
CA VAL A 91 12.02 16.27 -12.72
C VAL A 91 11.01 17.38 -13.08
N ILE A 92 9.72 17.08 -12.99
CA ILE A 92 8.64 17.98 -13.42
C ILE A 92 7.93 18.50 -12.18
N GLY A 93 8.17 19.75 -11.83
CA GLY A 93 7.62 20.44 -10.66
C GLY A 93 8.70 20.79 -9.62
N GLY A 94 8.89 22.08 -9.38
CA GLY A 94 9.76 22.66 -8.35
C GLY A 94 9.09 22.73 -6.97
N GLY A 95 8.12 21.86 -6.68
CA GLY A 95 7.52 21.69 -5.37
C GLY A 95 8.50 21.05 -4.36
N PRO A 96 8.20 21.05 -3.05
CA PRO A 96 9.08 20.47 -2.04
C PRO A 96 9.52 19.03 -2.34
N CYS A 97 8.58 18.18 -2.76
CA CYS A 97 8.87 16.78 -3.07
C CYS A 97 9.78 16.64 -4.30
N GLY A 98 9.52 17.39 -5.38
CA GLY A 98 10.32 17.37 -6.61
C GLY A 98 11.75 17.86 -6.38
N LEU A 99 11.92 18.99 -5.69
CA LEU A 99 13.24 19.50 -5.30
C LEU A 99 13.95 18.51 -4.35
N ARG A 100 13.23 17.90 -3.40
CA ARG A 100 13.81 16.90 -2.50
C ARG A 100 14.29 15.64 -3.23
N THR A 101 13.55 15.17 -4.25
CA THR A 101 14.00 14.07 -5.13
C THR A 101 15.20 14.50 -5.98
N ALA A 102 15.20 15.70 -6.53
CA ALA A 102 16.31 16.22 -7.34
C ALA A 102 17.65 16.24 -6.57
N ILE A 103 17.62 16.61 -5.29
CA ILE A 103 18.79 16.57 -4.40
C ILE A 103 19.34 15.13 -4.27
N GLU A 104 18.49 14.13 -4.03
CA GLU A 104 18.95 12.73 -3.92
C GLU A 104 19.51 12.19 -5.23
N LEU A 105 18.89 12.54 -6.36
CA LEU A 105 19.37 12.13 -7.69
C LEU A 105 20.72 12.78 -8.04
N ALA A 106 20.94 14.04 -7.65
CA ALA A 106 22.23 14.72 -7.81
C ALA A 106 23.31 14.14 -6.89
N LEU A 107 22.97 13.81 -5.64
CA LEU A 107 23.89 13.13 -4.71
C LEU A 107 24.29 11.73 -5.19
N LEU A 108 23.39 11.01 -5.87
CA LEU A 108 23.69 9.76 -6.57
C LEU A 108 24.64 9.92 -7.79
N GLY A 109 24.87 11.15 -8.26
CA GLY A 109 25.73 11.46 -9.41
C GLY A 109 25.02 11.63 -10.75
N ALA A 110 23.68 11.62 -10.79
CA ALA A 110 22.94 11.79 -12.03
C ALA A 110 22.99 13.24 -12.53
N LYS A 111 22.88 13.44 -13.85
CA LYS A 111 22.57 14.77 -14.41
C LYS A 111 21.08 15.04 -14.19
N VAL A 112 20.76 15.98 -13.30
CA VAL A 112 19.37 16.32 -12.96
C VAL A 112 18.98 17.67 -13.54
N VAL A 113 17.85 17.70 -14.24
CA VAL A 113 17.16 18.90 -14.72
C VAL A 113 15.78 18.97 -14.08
N VAL A 114 15.45 20.08 -13.44
CA VAL A 114 14.11 20.39 -12.90
C VAL A 114 13.45 21.43 -13.80
N ILE A 115 12.22 21.18 -14.22
CA ILE A 115 11.36 22.19 -14.85
C ILE A 115 10.19 22.55 -13.94
N GLU A 116 9.95 23.85 -13.77
CA GLU A 116 8.82 24.41 -13.01
C GLU A 116 8.13 25.47 -13.88
N LYS A 117 6.79 25.40 -13.94
CA LYS A 117 5.98 26.27 -14.80
C LYS A 117 5.81 27.68 -14.25
N ARG A 118 6.14 27.90 -12.97
CA ARG A 118 6.13 29.19 -12.27
C ARG A 118 7.56 29.72 -12.08
N ASP A 119 7.70 31.01 -11.85
CA ASP A 119 8.94 31.66 -11.40
C ASP A 119 8.92 32.10 -9.94
N THR A 120 7.78 31.95 -9.25
CA THR A 120 7.56 32.45 -7.90
C THR A 120 7.02 31.39 -6.96
N PHE A 121 7.59 31.34 -5.76
CA PHE A 121 7.10 30.50 -4.66
C PHE A 121 6.13 31.31 -3.80
N SER A 122 4.84 31.22 -4.15
CA SER A 122 3.79 32.11 -3.65
C SER A 122 2.89 31.54 -2.54
N ARG A 123 3.00 30.26 -2.21
CA ARG A 123 2.12 29.61 -1.23
C ARG A 123 2.58 29.90 0.19
N ASN A 124 1.79 30.66 0.95
CA ASN A 124 2.06 30.99 2.34
C ASN A 124 1.65 29.86 3.31
N ASN A 125 0.64 29.04 2.95
CA ASN A 125 0.11 27.94 3.76
C ASN A 125 1.22 27.09 4.40
N VAL A 126 0.98 26.64 5.63
CA VAL A 126 1.97 26.00 6.49
C VAL A 126 1.83 24.48 6.48
N LEU A 127 2.97 23.79 6.32
CA LEU A 127 3.11 22.34 6.38
C LEU A 127 3.63 21.93 7.75
N HIS A 128 2.95 21.00 8.41
CA HIS A 128 3.52 20.25 9.52
C HIS A 128 4.64 19.30 9.03
N LEU A 129 5.66 19.12 9.87
CA LEU A 129 6.87 18.35 9.62
C LEU A 129 7.04 17.27 10.69
N TRP A 130 7.00 16.00 10.28
CA TRP A 130 7.33 14.90 11.20
C TRP A 130 8.78 15.01 11.70
N PRO A 131 9.11 14.50 12.90
CA PRO A 131 10.45 14.61 13.49
C PRO A 131 11.59 14.19 12.56
N TYR A 132 11.40 13.15 11.74
CA TYR A 132 12.40 12.70 10.78
C TYR A 132 12.64 13.73 9.64
N THR A 133 11.59 14.43 9.16
CA THR A 133 11.72 15.46 8.12
C THR A 133 12.44 16.70 8.65
N ILE A 134 12.21 17.06 9.92
CA ILE A 134 12.95 18.11 10.61
C ILE A 134 14.43 17.71 10.71
N HIS A 135 14.72 16.45 11.06
CA HIS A 135 16.10 15.93 11.10
C HIS A 135 16.77 15.96 9.72
N ASP A 136 16.10 15.46 8.68
CA ASP A 136 16.56 15.47 7.29
C ASP A 136 16.91 16.89 6.80
N LEU A 137 15.99 17.85 6.97
CA LEU A 137 16.21 19.25 6.59
C LEU A 137 17.30 19.92 7.42
N ARG A 138 17.41 19.62 8.73
CA ARG A 138 18.56 20.04 9.57
C ARG A 138 19.87 19.42 9.09
N SER A 139 19.85 18.21 8.51
CA SER A 139 21.03 17.56 7.92
C SER A 139 21.46 18.22 6.62
N LEU A 140 20.52 18.66 5.77
CA LEU A 140 20.77 19.46 4.56
C LEU A 140 21.13 20.94 4.85
N GLY A 141 21.09 21.36 6.12
CA GLY A 141 21.50 22.70 6.53
C GLY A 141 20.39 23.76 6.53
N ALA A 142 19.10 23.37 6.56
CA ALA A 142 17.94 24.28 6.58
C ALA A 142 18.10 25.51 7.50
N LYS A 143 18.63 25.33 8.73
CA LYS A 143 18.86 26.44 9.69
C LYS A 143 19.90 27.48 9.25
N LYS A 144 20.69 27.21 8.21
CA LYS A 144 21.61 28.18 7.56
C LYS A 144 20.92 29.01 6.49
N PHE A 145 19.92 28.44 5.80
CA PHE A 145 19.12 29.12 4.78
C PHE A 145 17.92 29.87 5.38
N TYR A 146 17.39 29.39 6.51
CA TYR A 146 16.27 29.98 7.23
C TYR A 146 16.50 29.86 8.74
N GLY A 147 16.93 30.96 9.38
CA GLY A 147 17.36 30.96 10.79
C GLY A 147 16.28 30.55 11.79
N LYS A 148 15.01 30.82 11.47
CA LYS A 148 13.82 30.43 12.27
C LYS A 148 13.46 28.94 12.15
N PHE A 149 14.09 28.17 11.25
CA PHE A 149 13.69 26.79 10.95
C PHE A 149 13.63 25.88 12.18
N CYS A 150 12.42 25.44 12.54
CA CYS A 150 12.12 24.60 13.69
C CYS A 150 12.90 25.03 14.95
N ALA A 151 12.80 26.32 15.30
CA ALA A 151 13.37 26.89 16.51
C ALA A 151 12.47 26.60 17.72
N GLY A 152 13.07 26.21 18.86
CA GLY A 152 12.30 25.76 20.02
C GLY A 152 11.50 24.50 19.70
N ALA A 153 10.19 24.54 19.97
CA ALA A 153 9.25 23.44 19.75
C ALA A 153 8.57 23.46 18.35
N LEU A 154 8.83 24.47 17.51
CA LEU A 154 8.18 24.60 16.19
C LEU A 154 8.42 23.38 15.30
N ASP A 155 7.34 22.76 14.81
CA ASP A 155 7.35 21.54 14.02
C ASP A 155 6.78 21.72 12.60
N HIS A 156 6.75 22.96 12.10
CA HIS A 156 6.11 23.31 10.83
C HIS A 156 6.92 24.35 10.02
N ILE A 157 6.52 24.55 8.76
CA ILE A 157 7.11 25.53 7.83
C ILE A 157 6.13 25.93 6.72
N SER A 158 6.09 27.21 6.33
CA SER A 158 5.38 27.66 5.13
C SER A 158 5.94 27.04 3.84
N ILE A 159 5.05 26.63 2.91
CA ILE A 159 5.42 25.92 1.68
C ILE A 159 6.52 26.66 0.90
N ARG A 160 6.38 27.98 0.73
CA ARG A 160 7.36 28.81 0.02
C ARG A 160 8.76 28.79 0.67
N GLN A 161 8.85 28.76 2.00
CA GLN A 161 10.15 28.71 2.69
C GLN A 161 10.82 27.35 2.50
N LEU A 162 10.04 26.26 2.55
CA LEU A 162 10.56 24.93 2.24
C LEU A 162 11.07 24.83 0.79
N GLN A 163 10.34 25.42 -0.17
CA GLN A 163 10.79 25.50 -1.57
C GLN A 163 12.09 26.32 -1.70
N LEU A 164 12.25 27.45 -1.01
CA LEU A 164 13.49 28.24 -1.02
C LEU A 164 14.70 27.48 -0.44
N ILE A 165 14.51 26.80 0.69
CA ILE A 165 15.56 25.98 1.32
C ILE A 165 16.04 24.90 0.34
N LEU A 166 15.09 24.15 -0.24
CA LEU A 166 15.41 23.05 -1.15
C LEU A 166 15.97 23.55 -2.50
N LEU A 167 15.49 24.68 -3.03
CA LEU A 167 16.05 25.31 -4.23
C LEU A 167 17.52 25.68 -4.01
N LYS A 168 17.85 26.32 -2.87
CA LYS A 168 19.23 26.66 -2.54
C LYS A 168 20.11 25.39 -2.49
N VAL A 169 19.66 24.32 -1.84
CA VAL A 169 20.40 23.05 -1.82
C VAL A 169 20.55 22.45 -3.24
N CYS A 170 19.49 22.43 -4.06
CA CYS A 170 19.52 21.98 -5.46
C CYS A 170 20.64 22.68 -6.25
N LEU A 171 20.67 24.02 -6.22
CA LEU A 171 21.67 24.82 -6.95
C LEU A 171 23.10 24.53 -6.45
N LEU A 172 23.30 24.35 -5.14
CA LEU A 172 24.61 24.01 -4.57
C LEU A 172 25.11 22.62 -4.99
N VAL A 173 24.21 21.65 -5.19
CA VAL A 173 24.55 20.29 -5.67
C VAL A 173 24.41 20.15 -7.19
N ALA A 174 24.43 21.26 -7.93
CA ALA A 174 24.41 21.32 -9.40
C ALA A 174 23.19 20.70 -10.09
N VAL A 175 22.03 20.73 -9.44
CA VAL A 175 20.74 20.53 -10.11
C VAL A 175 20.47 21.73 -11.01
N GLU A 176 20.22 21.49 -12.28
CA GLU A 176 19.85 22.52 -13.25
C GLU A 176 18.35 22.81 -13.10
N VAL A 177 17.97 24.05 -12.77
CA VAL A 177 16.56 24.43 -12.49
C VAL A 177 16.10 25.49 -13.48
N HIS A 178 15.05 25.16 -14.25
CA HIS A 178 14.40 26.08 -15.18
C HIS A 178 13.00 26.44 -14.70
N VAL A 179 12.74 27.74 -14.61
CA VAL A 179 11.45 28.32 -14.21
C VAL A 179 10.72 28.90 -15.43
N ASN A 180 9.40 29.08 -15.33
CA ASN A 180 8.54 29.44 -16.46
C ASN A 180 8.60 28.43 -17.63
N VAL A 181 8.85 27.16 -17.32
CA VAL A 181 8.87 26.04 -18.29
C VAL A 181 7.80 25.03 -17.93
N GLU A 182 6.73 24.98 -18.72
CA GLU A 182 5.64 24.02 -18.54
C GLU A 182 5.92 22.74 -19.34
N PHE A 183 5.80 21.58 -18.69
CA PHE A 183 5.78 20.29 -19.37
C PHE A 183 4.45 20.09 -20.10
N VAL A 184 4.51 19.81 -21.41
CA VAL A 184 3.32 19.54 -22.24
C VAL A 184 3.11 18.04 -22.38
N ARG A 185 4.08 17.31 -22.94
CA ARG A 185 4.01 15.85 -23.13
C ARG A 185 5.39 15.21 -23.33
N LEU A 186 5.42 13.89 -23.24
CA LEU A 186 6.59 13.08 -23.55
C LEU A 186 6.73 12.92 -25.08
N LEU A 187 7.95 13.03 -25.60
CA LEU A 187 8.30 12.80 -27.00
C LEU A 187 9.01 11.45 -27.12
N GLU A 188 8.49 10.59 -28.00
CA GLU A 188 9.08 9.28 -28.28
C GLU A 188 10.42 9.41 -29.03
N PRO A 189 11.38 8.50 -28.76
CA PRO A 189 12.70 8.51 -29.39
C PRO A 189 12.62 8.14 -30.88
N PRO A 190 13.11 9.00 -31.81
CA PRO A 190 13.44 8.55 -33.17
C PRO A 190 14.63 7.57 -33.12
N ASP A 191 14.95 6.91 -34.24
CA ASP A 191 15.91 5.79 -34.26
C ASP A 191 17.34 6.17 -33.79
N ASP A 192 17.69 7.45 -33.79
CA ASP A 192 19.01 8.00 -33.47
C ASP A 192 19.11 8.75 -32.13
N GLN A 193 18.00 8.99 -31.40
CA GLN A 193 17.97 9.88 -30.23
C GLN A 193 17.09 9.33 -29.09
N GLY A 194 17.49 9.60 -27.84
CA GLY A 194 16.72 9.22 -26.65
C GLY A 194 15.43 10.04 -26.40
N TRP A 195 14.70 9.63 -25.36
CA TRP A 195 13.46 10.24 -24.89
C TRP A 195 13.62 11.73 -24.55
N ARG A 196 12.63 12.56 -24.92
CA ARG A 196 12.62 14.02 -24.66
C ARG A 196 11.27 14.51 -24.16
N ALA A 197 11.20 15.76 -23.74
CA ALA A 197 9.97 16.42 -23.33
C ALA A 197 9.60 17.54 -24.30
N GLU A 198 8.33 17.61 -24.70
CA GLU A 198 7.76 18.82 -25.24
C GLU A 198 7.47 19.77 -24.08
N VAL A 199 8.04 20.97 -24.15
CA VAL A 199 7.86 22.02 -23.14
C VAL A 199 7.33 23.30 -23.79
N ARG A 200 6.75 24.17 -22.95
CA ARG A 200 6.33 25.53 -23.31
C ARG A 200 7.14 26.53 -22.48
N PRO A 201 7.80 27.52 -23.10
CA PRO A 201 7.87 27.78 -24.54
C PRO A 201 8.74 26.74 -25.28
N THR A 202 8.47 26.52 -26.57
CA THR A 202 9.02 25.38 -27.33
C THR A 202 10.47 25.53 -27.76
N ASP A 203 10.95 26.77 -27.88
CA ASP A 203 12.34 27.16 -28.17
C ASP A 203 13.28 27.03 -26.96
N HIS A 204 12.74 26.69 -25.79
CA HIS A 204 13.52 26.54 -24.56
C HIS A 204 14.58 25.42 -24.68
N PRO A 205 15.84 25.61 -24.22
CA PRO A 205 16.92 24.62 -24.40
C PRO A 205 16.62 23.20 -23.90
N VAL A 206 15.76 23.07 -22.88
CA VAL A 206 15.30 21.78 -22.33
C VAL A 206 14.55 20.92 -23.34
N SER A 207 13.94 21.50 -24.40
CA SER A 207 13.33 20.73 -25.51
C SER A 207 14.31 19.74 -26.16
N ASN A 208 15.62 20.03 -26.10
CA ASN A 208 16.69 19.19 -26.64
C ASN A 208 17.34 18.26 -25.60
N PHE A 209 16.92 18.31 -24.33
CA PHE A 209 17.47 17.47 -23.27
C PHE A 209 16.92 16.05 -23.35
N GLY A 210 17.78 15.10 -23.72
CA GLY A 210 17.48 13.67 -23.68
C GLY A 210 17.69 13.07 -22.29
N PHE A 211 16.75 12.24 -21.81
CA PHE A 211 16.76 11.66 -20.47
C PHE A 211 16.31 10.18 -20.43
N ASP A 212 16.78 9.46 -19.42
CA ASP A 212 16.51 8.02 -19.19
C ASP A 212 15.54 7.80 -18.01
N VAL A 213 15.36 8.84 -17.18
CA VAL A 213 14.51 8.86 -16.00
C VAL A 213 13.65 10.12 -15.99
N MET A 214 12.37 9.97 -15.66
CA MET A 214 11.38 11.04 -15.61
C MET A 214 10.57 10.98 -14.32
N ILE A 215 10.59 12.06 -13.53
CA ILE A 215 9.91 12.15 -12.23
C ILE A 215 8.76 13.16 -12.31
N GLY A 216 7.52 12.70 -12.16
CA GLY A 216 6.35 13.55 -11.99
C GLY A 216 6.23 14.03 -10.54
N ALA A 217 6.35 15.34 -10.32
CA ALA A 217 6.25 16.01 -9.02
C ALA A 217 5.36 17.28 -9.09
N ASN A 218 4.50 17.36 -10.11
CA ASN A 218 3.69 18.52 -10.49
C ASN A 218 2.36 18.66 -9.72
N GLY A 219 2.17 17.87 -8.66
CA GLY A 219 1.02 17.95 -7.75
C GLY A 219 -0.21 17.15 -8.21
N SER A 220 -1.32 17.35 -7.52
CA SER A 220 -2.61 16.65 -7.75
C SER A 220 -3.09 16.71 -9.20
N LYS A 221 -3.23 17.93 -9.75
CA LYS A 221 -3.82 18.19 -11.07
C LYS A 221 -2.94 17.79 -12.27
N GLY A 222 -1.69 17.38 -12.05
CA GLY A 222 -0.77 16.94 -13.09
C GLY A 222 -0.50 15.45 -12.99
N THR A 223 -0.97 14.65 -13.96
CA THR A 223 -0.66 13.21 -14.01
C THR A 223 -0.01 12.87 -15.34
N LEU A 224 1.14 12.21 -15.29
CA LEU A 224 1.83 11.72 -16.50
C LEU A 224 1.02 10.59 -17.14
N SER A 225 1.09 10.46 -18.47
CA SER A 225 0.33 9.42 -19.17
C SER A 225 0.79 8.02 -18.75
N GLY A 226 -0.17 7.12 -18.53
CA GLY A 226 0.08 5.74 -18.07
C GLY A 226 -0.12 5.52 -16.56
N PHE A 227 -0.34 6.57 -15.77
CA PHE A 227 -0.71 6.46 -14.36
C PHE A 227 -2.22 6.68 -14.18
N ARG A 228 -2.96 5.64 -13.77
CA ARG A 228 -4.37 5.78 -13.40
C ARG A 228 -4.48 6.29 -11.96
N ARG A 229 -5.47 7.13 -11.69
CA ARG A 229 -5.79 7.61 -10.34
C ARG A 229 -6.96 6.81 -9.75
N LYS A 230 -6.82 6.42 -8.48
CA LYS A 230 -7.92 5.98 -7.61
C LYS A 230 -8.43 7.17 -6.84
N GLU A 231 -9.74 7.40 -6.95
CA GLU A 231 -10.48 8.35 -6.12
C GLU A 231 -10.94 7.65 -4.85
N PHE A 232 -10.69 8.27 -3.70
CA PHE A 232 -11.24 7.89 -2.41
C PHE A 232 -12.23 8.98 -2.00
N ARG A 233 -13.52 8.71 -2.20
CA ARG A 233 -14.60 9.64 -1.85
C ARG A 233 -15.10 9.40 -0.43
N GLY A 234 -14.90 10.38 0.43
CA GLY A 234 -15.38 10.41 1.81
C GLY A 234 -16.80 10.99 1.94
N LYS A 235 -17.15 11.39 3.16
CA LYS A 235 -18.24 12.36 3.38
C LYS A 235 -17.81 13.72 2.82
N LEU A 236 -18.78 14.56 2.45
CA LEU A 236 -18.52 15.94 2.02
C LEU A 236 -17.68 16.66 3.08
N ALA A 237 -16.48 17.08 2.71
CA ALA A 237 -15.55 17.77 3.59
C ALA A 237 -15.01 19.01 2.87
N ILE A 238 -15.28 20.19 3.42
CA ILE A 238 -14.87 21.47 2.84
C ILE A 238 -13.81 22.06 3.76
N ALA A 239 -12.59 22.25 3.25
CA ALA A 239 -11.52 22.88 3.97
C ALA A 239 -11.43 24.37 3.64
N ILE A 240 -11.15 25.18 4.66
CA ILE A 240 -10.80 26.60 4.52
C ILE A 240 -9.38 26.77 5.06
N THR A 241 -8.52 27.43 4.31
CA THR A 241 -7.23 27.92 4.82
C THR A 241 -7.20 29.43 4.82
N ALA A 242 -6.71 30.03 5.90
CA ALA A 242 -6.54 31.47 6.04
C ALA A 242 -5.13 31.80 6.54
N ASN A 243 -4.54 32.87 6.03
CA ASN A 243 -3.26 33.41 6.50
C ASN A 243 -3.45 34.86 6.94
N PHE A 244 -3.15 35.17 8.19
CA PHE A 244 -3.12 36.54 8.72
C PHE A 244 -1.68 37.02 8.91
N ILE A 245 -1.48 38.34 8.90
CA ILE A 245 -0.17 38.97 9.07
C ILE A 245 0.35 38.73 10.48
N ASN A 246 1.49 38.04 10.61
CA ASN A 246 2.20 37.91 11.88
C ASN A 246 3.22 39.06 12.02
N ARG A 247 2.94 40.02 12.90
CA ARG A 247 3.80 41.18 13.17
C ARG A 247 4.93 40.86 14.16
N ASN A 248 4.99 39.63 14.68
CA ASN A 248 6.00 39.13 15.61
C ASN A 248 6.05 39.94 16.93
N THR A 249 4.92 40.53 17.36
CA THR A 249 4.81 41.25 18.63
C THR A 249 4.84 40.30 19.84
N ALA A 250 5.14 40.84 21.03
CA ALA A 250 5.15 40.06 22.26
C ALA A 250 3.76 39.54 22.70
N ALA A 251 2.67 40.11 22.17
CA ALA A 251 1.32 39.59 22.37
C ALA A 251 1.06 38.36 21.48
N GLU A 252 1.25 38.50 20.16
CA GLU A 252 1.17 37.40 19.20
C GLU A 252 2.07 36.22 19.58
N ALA A 253 3.29 36.50 20.09
CA ALA A 253 4.23 35.48 20.52
C ALA A 253 3.71 34.59 21.66
N LYS A 254 2.80 35.10 22.53
CA LYS A 254 2.25 34.35 23.68
C LYS A 254 1.08 33.43 23.34
N VAL A 255 0.32 33.72 22.28
CA VAL A 255 -0.86 32.93 21.87
C VAL A 255 -0.46 31.48 21.59
N GLU A 256 -1.10 30.49 22.20
CA GLU A 256 -0.75 29.09 21.99
C GLU A 256 -1.20 28.58 20.60
N GLU A 257 -0.43 27.66 20.02
CA GLU A 257 -0.78 27.00 18.75
C GLU A 257 -1.83 25.90 18.96
N ILE A 258 -2.64 25.64 17.93
CA ILE A 258 -3.70 24.63 17.99
C ILE A 258 -3.28 23.44 17.13
N SER A 259 -2.68 22.43 17.77
CA SER A 259 -2.20 21.21 17.12
C SER A 259 -3.34 20.24 16.76
N GLY A 260 -4.21 20.64 15.82
CA GLY A 260 -5.26 19.78 15.26
C GLY A 260 -6.32 19.35 16.26
N VAL A 261 -7.01 20.32 16.87
CA VAL A 261 -8.13 20.06 17.77
C VAL A 261 -9.31 19.59 16.94
N ALA A 262 -9.47 18.27 16.82
CA ALA A 262 -10.64 17.67 16.18
C ALA A 262 -11.88 17.76 17.10
N PHE A 263 -13.07 17.92 16.49
CA PHE A 263 -14.37 17.99 17.16
C PHE A 263 -14.54 16.95 18.26
N ILE A 264 -14.09 15.73 18.00
CA ILE A 264 -14.31 14.57 18.86
C ILE A 264 -13.55 14.67 20.20
N PHE A 265 -12.46 15.44 20.27
CA PHE A 265 -11.70 15.65 21.50
C PHE A 265 -12.16 16.86 22.31
N ASN A 266 -12.66 17.90 21.65
CA ASN A 266 -13.07 19.14 22.31
C ASN A 266 -14.46 19.59 21.84
N GLN A 267 -15.43 18.69 21.97
CA GLN A 267 -16.82 18.91 21.52
C GLN A 267 -17.40 20.19 22.12
N LYS A 268 -17.04 20.52 23.37
CA LYS A 268 -17.46 21.75 24.03
C LYS A 268 -16.96 22.99 23.28
N PHE A 269 -15.67 23.10 22.97
CA PHE A 269 -15.12 24.24 22.22
C PHE A 269 -15.85 24.47 20.89
N PHE A 270 -16.20 23.41 20.15
CA PHE A 270 -16.92 23.55 18.88
C PHE A 270 -18.41 23.86 19.04
N GLN A 271 -19.03 23.40 20.13
CA GLN A 271 -20.40 23.77 20.46
C GLN A 271 -20.46 25.25 20.88
N ASP A 272 -19.56 25.68 21.77
CA ASP A 272 -19.42 27.06 22.21
C ASP A 272 -19.12 28.00 21.00
N LEU A 273 -18.19 27.62 20.10
CA LEU A 273 -17.90 28.35 18.84
C LEU A 273 -19.17 28.54 18.00
N LYS A 274 -19.94 27.46 17.82
CA LYS A 274 -21.17 27.47 17.03
C LYS A 274 -22.26 28.34 17.64
N ASP A 275 -22.42 28.26 18.95
CA ASP A 275 -23.47 28.98 19.67
C ASP A 275 -23.14 30.48 19.79
N GLU A 276 -21.86 30.86 19.82
CA GLU A 276 -21.40 32.26 19.88
C GLU A 276 -21.30 32.94 18.49
N THR A 277 -20.84 32.23 17.46
CA THR A 277 -20.51 32.82 16.13
C THR A 277 -21.36 32.31 14.95
N GLY A 278 -22.07 31.19 15.12
CA GLY A 278 -22.74 30.45 14.05
C GLY A 278 -21.82 29.59 13.16
N VAL A 279 -20.51 29.55 13.46
CA VAL A 279 -19.51 28.76 12.74
C VAL A 279 -19.50 27.31 13.26
N ASP A 280 -19.78 26.33 12.38
CA ASP A 280 -19.82 24.90 12.72
C ASP A 280 -18.72 24.12 12.00
N LEU A 281 -17.68 23.74 12.74
CA LEU A 281 -16.47 23.07 12.25
C LEU A 281 -16.35 21.63 12.76
N GLU A 282 -15.60 20.82 12.03
CA GLU A 282 -15.18 19.47 12.44
C GLU A 282 -13.74 19.44 12.99
N ASN A 283 -12.91 20.41 12.63
CA ASN A 283 -11.51 20.53 13.05
C ASN A 283 -11.03 21.97 12.82
N ILE A 284 -10.11 22.43 13.68
CA ILE A 284 -9.33 23.65 13.47
C ILE A 284 -7.88 23.43 13.91
N VAL A 285 -6.95 23.92 13.07
CA VAL A 285 -5.50 23.92 13.29
C VAL A 285 -5.02 25.37 13.20
N TYR A 286 -4.11 25.77 14.07
CA TYR A 286 -3.43 27.07 14.05
C TYR A 286 -1.93 26.88 14.20
N TYR A 287 -1.15 27.41 13.25
CA TYR A 287 0.30 27.46 13.28
C TYR A 287 0.80 28.91 13.17
N LYS A 288 1.83 29.25 13.95
CA LYS A 288 2.45 30.57 14.00
C LYS A 288 3.78 30.56 13.26
N ASP A 289 3.72 30.68 11.94
CA ASP A 289 4.90 30.76 11.06
C ASP A 289 5.14 32.25 10.67
N ASN A 290 5.51 32.53 9.42
CA ASN A 290 5.60 33.90 8.90
C ASN A 290 4.23 34.57 8.76
N THR A 291 3.16 33.78 8.81
CA THR A 291 1.75 34.18 8.93
C THR A 291 1.14 33.44 10.13
N HIS A 292 0.07 33.99 10.68
CA HIS A 292 -0.83 33.21 11.54
C HIS A 292 -1.69 32.38 10.59
N TYR A 293 -1.35 31.10 10.46
CA TYR A 293 -1.99 30.20 9.51
C TYR A 293 -3.04 29.35 10.21
N PHE A 294 -4.23 29.36 9.65
CA PHE A 294 -5.34 28.51 10.07
C PHE A 294 -5.73 27.55 8.95
N VAL A 295 -6.01 26.30 9.30
CA VAL A 295 -6.77 25.38 8.45
C VAL A 295 -7.88 24.74 9.25
N MET A 296 -9.09 24.80 8.71
CA MET A 296 -10.32 24.33 9.34
C MET A 296 -11.16 23.54 8.36
N THR A 297 -11.93 22.58 8.85
CA THR A 297 -12.91 21.83 8.03
C THR A 297 -14.32 22.21 8.46
N ALA A 298 -15.04 22.89 7.58
CA ALA A 298 -16.34 23.49 7.86
C ALA A 298 -17.49 22.62 7.32
N LYS A 299 -18.62 22.60 8.05
CA LYS A 299 -19.81 21.87 7.61
C LYS A 299 -20.58 22.70 6.57
N LYS A 300 -20.99 22.07 5.46
CA LYS A 300 -21.76 22.73 4.36
C LYS A 300 -22.90 23.62 4.87
N GLN A 301 -23.68 23.12 5.82
CA GLN A 301 -24.84 23.86 6.34
C GLN A 301 -24.47 25.18 7.03
N SER A 302 -23.31 25.26 7.70
CA SER A 302 -22.83 26.49 8.35
C SER A 302 -22.34 27.51 7.31
N LEU A 303 -21.70 27.04 6.24
CA LEU A 303 -21.27 27.88 5.12
C LEU A 303 -22.47 28.48 4.36
N LEU A 304 -23.53 27.68 4.15
CA LEU A 304 -24.80 28.16 3.61
C LEU A 304 -25.48 29.17 4.55
N SER A 305 -25.59 28.87 5.85
CA SER A 305 -26.27 29.78 6.80
C SER A 305 -25.51 31.09 7.04
N LYS A 306 -24.19 31.10 6.88
CA LYS A 306 -23.35 32.31 6.97
C LYS A 306 -23.20 33.03 5.61
N GLY A 307 -23.87 32.57 4.56
CA GLY A 307 -23.83 33.19 3.23
C GLY A 307 -22.48 33.07 2.51
N VAL A 308 -21.59 32.19 2.96
CA VAL A 308 -20.30 31.89 2.31
C VAL A 308 -20.54 31.14 1.00
N ILE A 309 -21.48 30.19 1.02
CA ILE A 309 -21.96 29.49 -0.17
C ILE A 309 -23.34 30.08 -0.50
N LEU A 310 -23.55 30.51 -1.75
CA LEU A 310 -24.78 31.19 -2.18
C LEU A 310 -25.92 30.22 -2.50
N GLN A 311 -25.62 29.11 -3.18
CA GLN A 311 -26.58 28.07 -3.54
C GLN A 311 -26.07 26.68 -3.21
N ASP A 312 -26.97 25.78 -2.79
CA ASP A 312 -26.65 24.40 -2.45
C ASP A 312 -26.67 23.50 -3.70
N TYR A 313 -25.51 23.39 -4.37
CA TYR A 313 -25.32 22.45 -5.49
C TYR A 313 -24.97 21.04 -5.01
N MET A 314 -25.49 20.04 -5.71
CA MET A 314 -25.21 18.61 -5.47
C MET A 314 -23.81 18.20 -5.92
N ASP A 315 -23.26 18.88 -6.93
CA ASP A 315 -21.91 18.70 -7.43
C ASP A 315 -20.92 19.59 -6.65
N THR A 316 -19.77 19.02 -6.24
CA THR A 316 -18.82 19.75 -5.37
C THR A 316 -17.95 20.76 -6.10
N GLU A 317 -17.71 20.60 -7.41
CA GLU A 317 -16.98 21.57 -8.22
C GLU A 317 -17.85 22.83 -8.45
N MET A 318 -19.13 22.64 -8.74
CA MET A 318 -20.12 23.73 -8.79
C MET A 318 -20.34 24.38 -7.42
N LEU A 319 -20.46 23.60 -6.35
CA LEU A 319 -20.66 24.08 -4.98
C LEU A 319 -19.54 25.02 -4.52
N LEU A 320 -18.29 24.70 -4.86
CA LEU A 320 -17.09 25.43 -4.47
C LEU A 320 -16.55 26.35 -5.59
N SER A 321 -17.33 26.57 -6.64
CA SER A 321 -16.98 27.47 -7.74
C SER A 321 -16.88 28.92 -7.26
N SER A 322 -16.02 29.71 -7.91
CA SER A 322 -15.83 31.14 -7.57
C SER A 322 -17.08 32.00 -7.80
N GLU A 323 -18.06 31.51 -8.56
CA GLU A 323 -19.36 32.18 -8.77
C GLU A 323 -20.35 31.89 -7.63
N ASN A 324 -20.17 30.77 -6.91
CA ASN A 324 -21.04 30.35 -5.82
C ASN A 324 -20.49 30.67 -4.42
N VAL A 325 -19.24 31.13 -4.33
CA VAL A 325 -18.56 31.48 -3.06
C VAL A 325 -18.49 33.01 -2.88
N SER A 326 -19.13 33.51 -1.82
CA SER A 326 -19.00 34.91 -1.41
C SER A 326 -17.67 35.13 -0.69
N GLN A 327 -16.72 35.78 -1.38
CA GLN A 327 -15.38 36.03 -0.84
C GLN A 327 -15.37 36.94 0.39
N GLU A 328 -16.35 37.83 0.55
CA GLU A 328 -16.49 38.70 1.72
C GLU A 328 -17.02 37.92 2.94
N ALA A 329 -18.06 37.10 2.74
CA ALA A 329 -18.56 36.22 3.80
C ALA A 329 -17.51 35.16 4.20
N LEU A 330 -16.74 34.62 3.24
CA LEU A 330 -15.63 33.70 3.51
C LEU A 330 -14.55 34.34 4.41
N GLN A 331 -14.23 35.61 4.18
CA GLN A 331 -13.30 36.36 5.02
C GLN A 331 -13.86 36.51 6.44
N SER A 332 -15.11 36.95 6.61
CA SER A 332 -15.74 37.05 7.94
C SER A 332 -15.74 35.70 8.67
N TYR A 333 -16.16 34.63 7.99
CA TYR A 333 -16.20 33.28 8.54
C TYR A 333 -14.82 32.80 9.03
N ALA A 334 -13.77 33.05 8.24
CA ALA A 334 -12.41 32.68 8.61
C ALA A 334 -11.84 33.54 9.75
N CYS A 335 -12.17 34.83 9.80
CA CYS A 335 -11.79 35.72 10.90
C CYS A 335 -12.43 35.28 12.21
N GLU A 336 -13.76 35.12 12.24
CA GLU A 336 -14.52 34.73 13.44
C GLU A 336 -14.00 33.39 14.02
N ALA A 337 -13.77 32.41 13.15
CA ALA A 337 -13.22 31.11 13.54
C ALA A 337 -11.80 31.19 14.13
N ALA A 338 -10.95 32.08 13.58
CA ALA A 338 -9.58 32.28 14.03
C ALA A 338 -9.50 33.07 15.36
N ASP A 339 -10.37 34.07 15.52
CA ASP A 339 -10.41 34.93 16.71
C ASP A 339 -10.89 34.13 17.92
N PHE A 340 -12.05 33.46 17.80
CA PHE A 340 -12.55 32.54 18.82
C PHE A 340 -11.55 31.40 19.08
N GLY A 341 -10.98 30.81 18.02
CA GLY A 341 -9.99 29.74 18.14
C GLY A 341 -8.75 30.11 18.96
N THR A 342 -8.36 31.38 18.94
CA THR A 342 -7.24 31.90 19.74
C THR A 342 -7.67 32.57 21.04
N ASN A 343 -8.93 32.38 21.48
CA ASN A 343 -9.54 33.01 22.64
C ASN A 343 -9.41 34.55 22.63
N TYR A 344 -9.55 35.17 21.45
CA TYR A 344 -9.44 36.62 21.25
C TYR A 344 -8.08 37.21 21.69
N GLN A 345 -7.00 36.42 21.67
CA GLN A 345 -5.67 36.84 22.11
C GLN A 345 -4.79 37.43 20.98
N LEU A 346 -5.17 37.24 19.72
CA LEU A 346 -4.48 37.86 18.59
C LEU A 346 -4.90 39.34 18.48
N PRO A 347 -3.98 40.33 18.50
CA PRO A 347 -4.35 41.74 18.55
C PRO A 347 -5.10 42.29 17.32
N SER A 348 -4.99 41.59 16.18
CA SER A 348 -5.51 42.02 14.87
C SER A 348 -5.46 40.86 13.89
N LEU A 349 -6.55 40.60 13.16
CA LEU A 349 -6.64 39.57 12.12
C LEU A 349 -6.66 40.17 10.71
N ASP A 350 -5.59 40.89 10.35
CA ASP A 350 -5.41 41.39 8.99
C ASP A 350 -4.94 40.26 8.07
N PHE A 351 -5.63 40.01 6.96
CA PHE A 351 -5.20 39.00 6.00
C PHE A 351 -3.84 39.32 5.39
N ALA A 352 -2.99 38.29 5.29
CA ALA A 352 -1.84 38.31 4.40
C ALA A 352 -2.31 38.36 2.93
N MET A 353 -1.43 38.76 2.03
CA MET A 353 -1.75 38.82 0.59
C MET A 353 -1.30 37.54 -0.13
N ASN A 354 -2.18 37.02 -0.97
CA ASN A 354 -1.89 35.93 -1.89
C ASN A 354 -1.20 36.46 -3.18
N HIS A 355 -0.93 35.56 -4.15
CA HIS A 355 -0.25 35.90 -5.40
C HIS A 355 -1.01 36.82 -6.35
N HIS A 356 -2.33 36.96 -6.16
CA HIS A 356 -3.16 37.89 -6.93
C HIS A 356 -3.34 39.24 -6.23
N GLY A 357 -2.65 39.48 -5.10
CA GLY A 357 -2.81 40.70 -4.29
C GLY A 357 -4.15 40.76 -3.54
N GLN A 358 -4.79 39.60 -3.34
CA GLN A 358 -6.06 39.48 -2.61
C GLN A 358 -5.81 38.89 -1.20
N PRO A 359 -6.76 39.08 -0.25
CA PRO A 359 -6.77 38.40 1.04
C PRO A 359 -6.53 36.89 0.90
N ASP A 360 -5.57 36.36 1.65
CA ASP A 360 -5.09 34.97 1.55
C ASP A 360 -5.98 34.00 2.34
N VAL A 361 -7.23 33.88 1.87
CA VAL A 361 -8.22 32.87 2.28
C VAL A 361 -8.75 32.11 1.07
N ALA A 362 -8.85 30.79 1.19
CA ALA A 362 -9.27 29.90 0.11
C ALA A 362 -10.02 28.66 0.61
N MET A 363 -10.96 28.18 -0.20
CA MET A 363 -11.73 26.95 0.02
C MET A 363 -11.21 25.80 -0.85
N PHE A 364 -11.28 24.57 -0.33
CA PHE A 364 -10.82 23.36 -1.01
C PHE A 364 -11.77 22.19 -0.74
N ASP A 365 -11.94 21.34 -1.77
CA ASP A 365 -12.64 20.06 -1.62
C ASP A 365 -11.71 19.02 -0.98
N PHE A 366 -12.11 18.49 0.18
CA PHE A 366 -11.51 17.31 0.83
C PHE A 366 -12.41 16.07 0.71
N THR A 367 -13.55 16.14 0.04
CA THR A 367 -14.45 15.00 -0.20
C THR A 367 -13.76 13.91 -1.02
N CYS A 368 -12.95 14.30 -2.00
CA CYS A 368 -12.27 13.38 -2.90
C CYS A 368 -10.76 13.50 -2.71
N MET A 369 -10.09 12.40 -2.36
CA MET A 369 -8.63 12.30 -2.32
C MET A 369 -8.15 11.34 -3.41
N TYR A 370 -7.11 11.72 -4.15
CA TYR A 370 -6.57 10.91 -5.23
C TYR A 370 -5.23 10.27 -4.87
N ALA A 371 -5.06 9.00 -5.25
CA ALA A 371 -3.76 8.33 -5.26
C ALA A 371 -3.53 7.65 -6.62
N SER A 372 -2.28 7.54 -7.06
CA SER A 372 -1.95 6.74 -8.24
C SER A 372 -2.13 5.25 -7.95
N GLU A 373 -2.52 4.47 -8.95
CA GLU A 373 -2.60 3.00 -8.82
C GLU A 373 -1.23 2.35 -8.63
N ASN A 374 -0.21 2.96 -9.23
CA ASN A 374 1.18 2.52 -9.26
C ASN A 374 2.10 3.73 -9.03
N ALA A 375 3.25 3.52 -8.39
CA ALA A 375 4.23 4.57 -8.15
C ALA A 375 5.23 4.76 -9.30
N ALA A 376 5.48 3.71 -10.09
CA ALA A 376 6.36 3.77 -11.25
C ALA A 376 5.84 2.94 -12.44
N LEU A 377 6.39 3.21 -13.61
CA LEU A 377 6.25 2.42 -14.84
C LEU A 377 7.53 2.54 -15.68
N VAL A 378 7.71 1.62 -16.63
CA VAL A 378 8.82 1.69 -17.61
C VAL A 378 8.23 1.70 -19.00
N ARG A 379 8.74 2.59 -19.85
CA ARG A 379 8.40 2.70 -21.28
C ARG A 379 9.57 2.21 -22.12
N GLN A 380 9.31 1.47 -23.19
CA GLN A 380 10.32 1.10 -24.18
C GLN A 380 9.84 1.41 -25.59
N ARG A 381 10.68 2.09 -26.37
CA ARG A 381 10.49 2.34 -27.80
C ARG A 381 11.87 2.35 -28.47
N ASN A 382 12.02 1.73 -29.63
CA ASN A 382 13.27 1.75 -30.42
C ASN A 382 14.53 1.43 -29.57
N ARG A 383 14.46 0.37 -28.74
CA ARG A 383 15.48 -0.03 -27.73
C ARG A 383 15.78 0.97 -26.60
N HIS A 384 15.32 2.21 -26.68
CA HIS A 384 15.46 3.21 -25.62
C HIS A 384 14.41 2.96 -24.53
N GLN A 385 14.87 2.73 -23.30
CA GLN A 385 14.01 2.60 -22.14
C GLN A 385 13.93 3.91 -21.35
N LEU A 386 12.77 4.17 -20.75
CA LEU A 386 12.51 5.31 -19.88
C LEU A 386 11.85 4.83 -18.59
N LEU A 387 12.48 5.10 -17.45
CA LEU A 387 11.89 4.89 -16.14
C LEU A 387 11.07 6.12 -15.74
N VAL A 388 9.78 5.93 -15.47
CA VAL A 388 8.87 7.02 -15.05
C VAL A 388 8.35 6.76 -13.64
N ALA A 389 8.39 7.76 -12.76
CA ALA A 389 7.90 7.64 -11.38
C ALA A 389 7.15 8.88 -10.91
N LEU A 390 6.27 8.73 -9.93
CA LEU A 390 5.53 9.82 -9.28
C LEU A 390 5.99 10.02 -7.83
N VAL A 391 6.01 11.28 -7.38
CA VAL A 391 6.37 11.69 -6.00
C VAL A 391 5.50 12.84 -5.47
N GLY A 392 5.31 12.89 -4.15
CA GLY A 392 4.44 13.87 -3.49
C GLY A 392 2.97 13.70 -3.86
N ASP A 393 2.22 14.81 -3.92
CA ASP A 393 0.77 14.83 -4.16
C ASP A 393 0.36 14.26 -5.55
N SER A 394 1.32 14.14 -6.48
CA SER A 394 1.09 13.42 -7.75
C SER A 394 1.02 11.90 -7.56
N LEU A 395 1.63 11.36 -6.51
CA LEU A 395 1.58 9.95 -6.13
C LEU A 395 0.41 9.68 -5.17
N LEU A 396 0.31 10.46 -4.10
CA LEU A 396 -0.67 10.27 -3.02
C LEU A 396 -1.01 11.64 -2.43
N GLU A 397 -2.26 12.07 -2.56
CA GLU A 397 -2.72 13.32 -1.96
C GLU A 397 -2.79 13.23 -0.43
N PRO A 398 -2.30 14.25 0.29
CA PRO A 398 -2.37 14.29 1.74
C PRO A 398 -3.65 14.97 2.24
N PHE A 399 -4.26 14.38 3.27
CA PHE A 399 -5.22 15.10 4.10
C PHE A 399 -4.45 16.09 5.02
N TRP A 400 -4.56 17.39 4.75
CA TRP A 400 -3.69 18.40 5.37
C TRP A 400 -3.78 18.49 6.90
N PRO A 401 -4.95 18.35 7.55
CA PRO A 401 -5.06 18.39 9.01
C PRO A 401 -4.33 17.25 9.74
N MET A 402 -3.95 16.17 9.05
CA MET A 402 -3.09 15.11 9.60
C MET A 402 -1.58 15.35 9.37
N GLY A 403 -1.19 16.44 8.69
CA GLY A 403 0.20 16.83 8.51
C GLY A 403 1.06 15.82 7.73
N THR A 404 0.46 14.96 6.90
CA THR A 404 1.15 13.81 6.27
C THR A 404 1.92 14.15 4.99
N GLY A 405 1.62 15.27 4.34
CA GLY A 405 2.10 15.58 2.97
C GLY A 405 3.61 15.62 2.80
N CYS A 406 4.30 16.48 3.56
CA CYS A 406 5.76 16.59 3.47
C CYS A 406 6.44 15.25 3.81
N ALA A 407 5.93 14.55 4.83
CA ALA A 407 6.48 13.29 5.29
C ALA A 407 6.31 12.14 4.28
N ARG A 408 5.13 11.97 3.70
CA ARG A 408 4.91 10.92 2.68
C ARG A 408 5.58 11.27 1.36
N GLY A 409 5.60 12.56 0.99
CA GLY A 409 6.33 13.05 -0.18
C GLY A 409 7.83 12.80 -0.11
N PHE A 410 8.46 13.02 1.05
CA PHE A 410 9.91 12.78 1.24
C PHE A 410 10.25 11.29 1.30
N LEU A 411 9.41 10.46 1.93
CA LEU A 411 9.57 8.99 1.86
C LEU A 411 9.49 8.49 0.41
N ALA A 412 8.51 8.95 -0.37
CA ALA A 412 8.40 8.64 -1.79
C ALA A 412 9.61 9.13 -2.62
N ALA A 413 10.20 10.28 -2.25
CA ALA A 413 11.42 10.78 -2.88
C ALA A 413 12.62 9.83 -2.64
N PHE A 414 12.78 9.32 -1.41
CA PHE A 414 13.83 8.34 -1.08
C PHE A 414 13.63 7.00 -1.80
N ASP A 415 12.41 6.47 -1.81
CA ASP A 415 12.09 5.21 -2.53
C ASP A 415 12.34 5.34 -4.04
N THR A 416 12.10 6.52 -4.59
CA THR A 416 12.32 6.82 -6.01
C THR A 416 13.81 6.96 -6.31
N ALA A 417 14.60 7.62 -5.44
CA ALA A 417 16.06 7.65 -5.56
C ALA A 417 16.68 6.24 -5.43
N TRP A 418 16.19 5.40 -4.52
CA TRP A 418 16.59 4.00 -4.40
C TRP A 418 16.30 3.19 -5.66
N MET A 419 15.11 3.36 -6.26
CA MET A 419 14.76 2.73 -7.53
C MET A 419 15.68 3.20 -8.68
N VAL A 420 15.98 4.50 -8.78
CA VAL A 420 16.89 5.04 -9.81
C VAL A 420 18.33 4.57 -9.62
N ARG A 421 18.79 4.40 -8.38
CA ARG A 421 20.06 3.72 -8.08
C ARG A 421 20.08 2.29 -8.59
N GLY A 422 19.00 1.53 -8.35
CA GLY A 422 18.86 0.17 -8.88
C GLY A 422 18.78 0.11 -10.41
N TRP A 423 18.18 1.11 -11.04
CA TRP A 423 18.14 1.29 -12.50
C TRP A 423 19.53 1.50 -13.10
N ALA A 424 20.31 2.44 -12.55
CA ALA A 424 21.69 2.69 -12.99
C ALA A 424 22.60 1.46 -12.84
N GLN A 425 22.30 0.58 -11.87
CA GLN A 425 22.99 -0.70 -11.66
C GLN A 425 22.55 -1.81 -12.63
N GLY A 426 21.68 -1.54 -13.61
CA GLY A 426 21.25 -2.51 -14.61
C GLY A 426 20.32 -3.61 -14.07
N ARG A 427 19.67 -3.41 -12.91
CA ARG A 427 18.68 -4.36 -12.39
C ARG A 427 17.47 -4.43 -13.34
N LYS A 428 16.84 -5.60 -13.45
CA LYS A 428 15.78 -5.81 -14.45
C LYS A 428 14.57 -4.90 -14.19
N PRO A 429 13.97 -4.27 -15.21
CA PRO A 429 12.84 -3.36 -15.06
C PRO A 429 11.69 -3.92 -14.19
N LEU A 430 11.28 -5.17 -14.41
CA LEU A 430 10.19 -5.80 -13.64
C LEU A 430 10.54 -6.09 -12.17
N GLU A 431 11.83 -6.28 -11.85
CA GLU A 431 12.30 -6.46 -10.47
C GLU A 431 12.30 -5.12 -9.72
N LEU A 432 12.72 -4.04 -10.38
CA LEU A 432 12.67 -2.67 -9.86
C LEU A 432 11.23 -2.19 -9.63
N LEU A 433 10.34 -2.41 -10.59
CA LEU A 433 8.92 -2.10 -10.45
C LEU A 433 8.29 -2.89 -9.30
N ALA A 434 8.59 -4.19 -9.17
CA ALA A 434 8.07 -5.01 -8.07
C ALA A 434 8.55 -4.52 -6.69
N GLU A 435 9.81 -4.12 -6.56
CA GLU A 435 10.32 -3.50 -5.31
C GLU A 435 9.64 -2.15 -5.05
N ARG A 436 9.54 -1.27 -6.05
CA ARG A 436 8.96 0.07 -5.91
C ARG A 436 7.49 0.04 -5.51
N GLU A 437 6.71 -0.88 -6.07
CA GLU A 437 5.31 -1.10 -5.71
C GLU A 437 5.16 -1.78 -4.34
N SER A 438 6.12 -2.63 -3.94
CA SER A 438 6.16 -3.20 -2.57
C SER A 438 6.35 -2.09 -1.52
N LEU A 439 7.22 -1.12 -1.79
CA LEU A 439 7.40 0.07 -0.95
C LEU A 439 6.17 0.99 -0.97
N TYR A 440 5.58 1.22 -2.14
CA TYR A 440 4.42 2.10 -2.28
C TYR A 440 3.23 1.65 -1.43
N ARG A 441 2.98 0.34 -1.31
CA ARG A 441 1.93 -0.22 -0.44
C ARG A 441 2.09 0.15 1.04
N LEU A 442 3.29 0.48 1.52
CA LEU A 442 3.51 0.93 2.89
C LEU A 442 3.16 2.42 3.07
N LEU A 443 3.26 3.23 2.00
CA LEU A 443 3.22 4.69 2.10
C LEU A 443 1.92 5.27 2.69
N PRO A 444 0.69 4.85 2.31
CA PRO A 444 -0.55 5.43 2.82
C PRO A 444 -0.82 5.13 4.30
N GLN A 445 -0.18 4.09 4.85
CA GLN A 445 -0.33 3.64 6.22
C GLN A 445 0.83 4.12 7.13
N THR A 446 1.83 4.83 6.60
CA THR A 446 2.89 5.43 7.42
C THR A 446 2.34 6.48 8.40
N THR A 447 2.85 6.44 9.63
CA THR A 447 2.71 7.46 10.68
C THR A 447 4.07 7.69 11.32
N PRO A 448 4.27 8.72 12.17
CA PRO A 448 5.51 8.85 12.92
C PRO A 448 5.82 7.61 13.78
N GLU A 449 4.82 6.87 14.26
CA GLU A 449 4.90 5.72 15.17
C GLU A 449 5.45 4.46 14.52
N ASN A 450 5.01 4.16 13.29
CA ASN A 450 5.30 2.90 12.59
C ASN A 450 6.49 2.97 11.61
N ILE A 451 7.20 4.10 11.57
CA ILE A 451 8.51 4.23 10.91
C ILE A 451 9.65 4.09 11.92
N ILE A 452 10.85 3.72 11.46
CA ILE A 452 12.03 3.53 12.31
C ILE A 452 12.40 4.86 12.99
N LYS A 453 12.59 4.85 14.32
CA LYS A 453 12.80 6.07 15.12
C LYS A 453 14.23 6.64 15.06
N ASN A 454 15.18 5.90 14.53
CA ASN A 454 16.59 6.30 14.47
C ASN A 454 16.87 7.18 13.22
N PHE A 455 16.39 8.43 13.26
CA PHE A 455 16.44 9.34 12.12
C PHE A 455 17.86 9.75 11.68
N GLU A 456 18.87 9.53 12.53
CA GLU A 456 20.29 9.75 12.17
C GLU A 456 20.81 8.74 11.15
N GLN A 457 20.21 7.54 11.12
CA GLN A 457 20.59 6.44 10.22
C GLN A 457 19.77 6.40 8.93
N TYR A 458 18.84 7.34 8.72
CA TYR A 458 18.00 7.38 7.52
C TYR A 458 18.84 7.68 6.26
N THR A 459 18.86 6.72 5.34
CA THR A 459 19.41 6.86 3.98
C THR A 459 18.31 6.60 2.93
N ILE A 460 18.67 6.60 1.65
CA ILE A 460 17.74 6.17 0.60
C ILE A 460 17.39 4.67 0.69
N ASP A 461 18.21 3.85 1.36
CA ASP A 461 17.91 2.44 1.61
C ASP A 461 16.61 2.31 2.43
N PRO A 462 15.55 1.68 1.89
CA PRO A 462 14.26 1.58 2.56
C PRO A 462 14.33 0.77 3.88
N ALA A 463 15.30 -0.12 4.05
CA ALA A 463 15.48 -0.87 5.29
C ALA A 463 15.87 0.03 6.49
N THR A 464 16.40 1.23 6.23
CA THR A 464 16.69 2.23 7.28
C THR A 464 15.46 2.98 7.77
N ARG A 465 14.33 2.86 7.04
CA ARG A 465 13.12 3.69 7.23
C ARG A 465 11.88 2.87 7.63
N TYR A 466 11.69 1.70 7.01
CA TYR A 466 10.53 0.83 7.23
C TYR A 466 10.87 -0.38 8.10
N PRO A 467 10.24 -0.56 9.27
CA PRO A 467 10.44 -1.77 10.07
C PRO A 467 9.82 -2.99 9.38
N ASN A 468 10.42 -4.17 9.56
CA ASN A 468 9.95 -5.44 9.02
C ASN A 468 9.68 -5.42 7.49
N LEU A 469 10.53 -4.69 6.75
CA LEU A 469 10.37 -4.46 5.32
C LEU A 469 10.32 -5.76 4.50
N ASN A 470 9.17 -6.03 3.87
CA ASN A 470 9.05 -7.01 2.80
C ASN A 470 9.07 -6.31 1.43
N SER A 471 10.27 -6.08 0.90
CA SER A 471 10.52 -5.50 -0.44
C SER A 471 10.07 -6.38 -1.61
N THR A 472 9.49 -7.55 -1.33
CA THR A 472 9.11 -8.56 -2.34
C THR A 472 7.64 -9.00 -2.24
N CYS A 473 6.80 -8.23 -1.53
CA CYS A 473 5.37 -8.50 -1.38
C CYS A 473 4.58 -8.29 -2.69
N VAL A 474 5.16 -7.57 -3.65
CA VAL A 474 4.83 -7.61 -5.08
C VAL A 474 5.89 -8.43 -5.81
N ARG A 475 5.47 -9.26 -6.76
CA ARG A 475 6.34 -10.13 -7.57
C ARG A 475 6.40 -9.64 -9.03
N PRO A 476 7.52 -9.79 -9.76
CA PRO A 476 7.69 -9.28 -11.14
C PRO A 476 6.55 -9.56 -12.12
N HIS A 477 5.87 -10.72 -12.02
CA HIS A 477 4.73 -11.04 -12.89
C HIS A 477 3.50 -10.12 -12.68
N GLN A 478 3.28 -9.59 -11.49
CA GLN A 478 2.13 -8.72 -11.16
C GLN A 478 2.29 -7.32 -11.77
N VAL A 479 3.53 -6.87 -12.00
CA VAL A 479 3.87 -5.55 -12.54
C VAL A 479 4.21 -5.56 -14.03
N ARG A 480 3.98 -6.68 -14.74
CA ARG A 480 4.17 -6.76 -16.20
C ARG A 480 3.42 -5.67 -16.97
N HIS A 481 2.21 -5.32 -16.51
CA HIS A 481 1.38 -4.27 -17.10
C HIS A 481 1.96 -2.84 -16.93
N LEU A 482 2.94 -2.66 -16.04
CA LEU A 482 3.68 -1.41 -15.84
C LEU A 482 4.93 -1.32 -16.74
N PHE A 483 5.22 -2.37 -17.52
CA PHE A 483 6.25 -2.34 -18.57
C PHE A 483 5.57 -2.19 -19.94
N ILE A 484 5.62 -0.97 -20.48
CA ILE A 484 4.91 -0.57 -21.70
C ILE A 484 5.90 -0.60 -22.87
N SER A 485 5.92 -1.70 -23.63
CA SER A 485 6.57 -1.73 -24.95
C SER A 485 5.65 -1.11 -26.00
N MET A 486 6.15 -0.13 -26.75
CA MET A 486 5.41 0.60 -27.78
C MET A 486 5.88 0.24 -29.20
N GLU A 487 6.48 -0.94 -29.37
CA GLU A 487 6.87 -1.45 -30.68
C GLU A 487 5.62 -1.77 -31.52
N LEU A 488 5.53 -1.17 -32.71
CA LEU A 488 4.52 -1.56 -33.71
C LEU A 488 4.77 -3.00 -34.15
N PRO A 489 3.74 -3.83 -34.39
CA PRO A 489 3.91 -5.14 -34.99
C PRO A 489 4.39 -4.97 -36.43
N LEU A 490 5.70 -5.10 -36.64
CA LEU A 490 6.31 -5.08 -37.97
C LEU A 490 5.76 -6.25 -38.80
N GLU A 491 5.22 -5.92 -39.97
CA GLU A 491 4.85 -6.93 -40.96
C GLU A 491 6.08 -7.74 -41.40
N HIS A 492 5.88 -9.04 -41.60
CA HIS A 492 6.98 -9.97 -41.85
C HIS A 492 7.53 -9.81 -43.26
N SER A 493 8.64 -9.08 -43.42
CA SER A 493 9.57 -9.31 -44.53
C SER A 493 10.53 -10.46 -44.14
N ALA A 494 10.49 -11.54 -44.92
CA ALA A 494 11.07 -12.81 -44.52
C ALA A 494 12.60 -12.90 -44.73
N SER A 495 13.20 -13.81 -43.96
CA SER A 495 14.52 -14.42 -44.18
C SER A 495 15.77 -13.60 -43.82
N ARG A 496 16.42 -14.01 -42.71
CA ARG A 496 17.52 -14.99 -42.83
C ARG A 496 17.76 -15.74 -41.52
N HIS A 497 18.08 -17.02 -41.66
CA HIS A 497 18.33 -17.94 -40.53
C HIS A 497 19.58 -17.54 -39.73
N LEU A 498 19.55 -17.78 -38.42
CA LEU A 498 20.55 -18.61 -37.75
C LEU A 498 19.97 -19.21 -36.47
N SER A 499 20.37 -20.45 -36.15
CA SER A 499 19.80 -21.26 -35.07
C SER A 499 20.60 -21.13 -33.78
N ALA A 500 19.93 -20.90 -32.66
CA ALA A 500 20.45 -21.22 -31.32
C ALA A 500 19.30 -21.68 -30.42
N LYS A 501 19.52 -22.80 -29.72
CA LYS A 501 18.49 -23.52 -28.95
C LYS A 501 18.06 -22.74 -27.70
N VAL A 502 16.79 -22.40 -27.60
CA VAL A 502 16.17 -21.94 -26.34
C VAL A 502 15.33 -23.08 -25.77
N SER A 503 15.61 -23.47 -24.52
CA SER A 503 14.84 -24.47 -23.79
C SER A 503 13.41 -23.96 -23.55
N ARG A 504 12.40 -24.79 -23.85
CA ARG A 504 10.99 -24.46 -23.62
C ARG A 504 10.70 -24.42 -22.11
N LYS A 505 10.45 -23.22 -21.58
CA LYS A 505 9.54 -23.03 -20.44
C LYS A 505 8.19 -22.56 -20.98
N GLU A 506 7.11 -23.00 -20.34
CA GLU A 506 5.74 -22.94 -20.86
C GLU A 506 5.32 -21.52 -21.26
N SER A 507 4.84 -21.38 -22.49
CA SER A 507 4.42 -20.11 -23.08
C SER A 507 2.96 -19.82 -22.75
N GLU A 508 2.73 -18.76 -21.99
CA GLU A 508 1.41 -18.19 -21.69
C GLU A 508 0.71 -17.78 -23.01
N VAL A 509 -0.40 -18.44 -23.35
CA VAL A 509 -1.06 -18.28 -24.66
C VAL A 509 -1.84 -16.97 -24.69
N GLN A 510 -1.51 -16.07 -25.63
CA GLN A 510 -2.22 -14.80 -25.81
C GLN A 510 -3.72 -15.03 -26.11
N PRO A 511 -4.66 -14.33 -25.44
CA PRO A 511 -6.10 -14.55 -25.63
C PRO A 511 -6.59 -14.42 -27.08
N SER A 512 -6.01 -13.53 -27.88
CA SER A 512 -6.33 -13.38 -29.31
C SER A 512 -5.96 -14.62 -30.14
N ARG A 513 -4.84 -15.28 -29.82
CA ARG A 513 -4.44 -16.55 -30.47
C ARG A 513 -5.31 -17.71 -30.01
N LEU A 514 -5.68 -17.73 -28.73
CA LEU A 514 -6.61 -18.71 -28.16
C LEU A 514 -7.98 -18.63 -28.83
N LEU A 515 -8.56 -17.43 -28.93
CA LEU A 515 -9.84 -17.18 -29.62
C LEU A 515 -9.79 -17.60 -31.08
N SER A 516 -8.78 -17.18 -31.83
CA SER A 516 -8.60 -17.57 -33.24
C SER A 516 -8.46 -19.09 -33.43
N TRP A 517 -7.79 -19.77 -32.50
CA TRP A 517 -7.72 -21.23 -32.50
C TRP A 517 -9.06 -21.88 -32.19
N CYS A 518 -9.77 -21.45 -31.15
CA CYS A 518 -11.11 -21.94 -30.80
C CYS A 518 -12.07 -21.80 -32.00
N GLN A 519 -12.15 -20.61 -32.59
CA GLN A 519 -12.92 -20.33 -33.82
C GLN A 519 -12.59 -21.30 -34.96
N LYS A 520 -11.29 -21.60 -35.16
CA LYS A 520 -10.86 -22.55 -36.20
C LYS A 520 -11.30 -23.98 -35.91
N GLN A 521 -11.32 -24.41 -34.64
CA GLN A 521 -11.73 -25.77 -34.26
C GLN A 521 -13.25 -25.95 -34.20
N THR A 522 -14.03 -24.96 -33.75
CA THR A 522 -15.50 -25.03 -33.70
C THR A 522 -16.17 -24.73 -35.04
N ARG A 523 -15.44 -24.26 -36.06
CA ARG A 523 -15.97 -23.94 -37.39
C ARG A 523 -16.77 -25.10 -38.00
N GLY A 524 -18.05 -24.86 -38.27
CA GLY A 524 -18.99 -25.87 -38.78
C GLY A 524 -19.79 -26.61 -37.70
N TYR A 525 -19.59 -26.26 -36.43
CA TYR A 525 -20.40 -26.74 -35.29
C TYR A 525 -21.13 -25.56 -34.63
N VAL A 526 -20.39 -24.56 -34.17
CA VAL A 526 -20.92 -23.36 -33.51
C VAL A 526 -19.97 -22.18 -33.67
N GLU A 527 -20.52 -20.97 -33.79
CA GLU A 527 -19.76 -19.73 -33.89
C GLU A 527 -19.28 -19.27 -32.50
N VAL A 528 -18.02 -18.88 -32.40
CA VAL A 528 -17.39 -18.43 -31.15
C VAL A 528 -16.87 -17.01 -31.37
N LEU A 529 -17.49 -16.04 -30.72
CA LEU A 529 -17.17 -14.62 -30.91
C LEU A 529 -16.26 -14.08 -29.80
N ASP A 530 -16.30 -14.71 -28.61
CA ASP A 530 -15.55 -14.31 -27.43
C ASP A 530 -15.01 -15.54 -26.65
N LEU A 531 -14.35 -15.27 -25.52
CA LEU A 531 -13.90 -16.27 -24.55
C LEU A 531 -14.73 -16.23 -23.26
N SER A 532 -16.01 -15.87 -23.36
CA SER A 532 -16.95 -15.79 -22.23
C SER A 532 -18.35 -16.25 -22.63
N SER A 533 -19.19 -15.37 -23.21
CA SER A 533 -20.61 -15.63 -23.48
C SER A 533 -20.84 -16.77 -24.47
N SER A 534 -19.97 -16.91 -25.47
CA SER A 534 -20.03 -17.92 -26.54
C SER A 534 -19.96 -19.37 -26.02
N TRP A 535 -19.49 -19.56 -24.79
CA TRP A 535 -19.26 -20.87 -24.18
C TRP A 535 -20.37 -21.30 -23.22
N LYS A 536 -21.26 -20.38 -22.84
CA LYS A 536 -22.27 -20.56 -21.80
C LYS A 536 -23.27 -21.69 -22.08
N SER A 537 -23.58 -21.97 -23.35
CA SER A 537 -24.49 -23.06 -23.74
C SER A 537 -23.90 -24.47 -23.61
N GLY A 538 -22.60 -24.59 -23.34
CA GLY A 538 -21.86 -25.86 -23.32
C GLY A 538 -21.56 -26.45 -24.70
N ILE A 539 -22.29 -26.05 -25.74
CA ILE A 539 -22.14 -26.57 -27.10
C ILE A 539 -20.73 -26.28 -27.67
N ALA A 540 -20.15 -25.12 -27.39
CA ALA A 540 -18.78 -24.79 -27.82
C ALA A 540 -17.71 -25.72 -27.19
N PHE A 541 -17.89 -26.14 -25.94
CA PHE A 541 -17.02 -27.13 -25.31
C PHE A 541 -17.22 -28.53 -25.91
N CYS A 542 -18.47 -28.97 -26.10
CA CYS A 542 -18.78 -30.24 -26.76
C CYS A 542 -18.22 -30.29 -28.20
N ALA A 543 -18.34 -29.21 -28.96
CA ALA A 543 -17.82 -29.09 -30.32
C ALA A 543 -16.29 -29.18 -30.35
N LEU A 544 -15.61 -28.53 -29.39
CA LEU A 544 -14.16 -28.57 -29.27
C LEU A 544 -13.66 -29.99 -28.95
N ILE A 545 -14.34 -30.72 -28.05
CA ILE A 545 -14.01 -32.11 -27.72
C ILE A 545 -14.27 -33.03 -28.92
N HIS A 546 -15.47 -32.97 -29.51
CA HIS A 546 -15.88 -33.81 -30.64
C HIS A 546 -14.97 -33.63 -31.87
N ARG A 547 -14.40 -32.42 -32.08
CA ARG A 547 -13.42 -32.17 -33.16
C ARG A 547 -12.18 -33.07 -33.08
N PHE A 548 -11.70 -33.37 -31.88
CA PHE A 548 -10.48 -34.15 -31.67
C PHE A 548 -10.75 -35.61 -31.27
N ARG A 549 -11.90 -35.88 -30.63
CA ARG A 549 -12.35 -37.19 -30.17
C ARG A 549 -13.88 -37.33 -30.39
N PRO A 550 -14.34 -37.60 -31.62
CA PRO A 550 -15.76 -37.75 -31.91
C PRO A 550 -16.38 -39.01 -31.27
N ASP A 551 -15.54 -39.95 -30.84
CA ASP A 551 -15.91 -41.16 -30.12
C ASP A 551 -16.41 -40.92 -28.68
N LEU A 552 -16.13 -39.75 -28.09
CA LEU A 552 -16.42 -39.46 -26.69
C LEU A 552 -17.79 -38.83 -26.42
N LEU A 553 -18.46 -38.27 -27.43
CA LEU A 553 -19.80 -37.71 -27.29
C LEU A 553 -20.57 -37.70 -28.60
N ASP A 554 -21.84 -38.08 -28.59
CA ASP A 554 -22.72 -37.87 -29.73
C ASP A 554 -23.17 -36.40 -29.80
N PHE A 555 -22.47 -35.61 -30.61
CA PHE A 555 -22.78 -34.19 -30.79
C PHE A 555 -24.18 -33.98 -31.41
N SER A 556 -24.69 -34.93 -32.20
CA SER A 556 -26.00 -34.79 -32.86
C SER A 556 -27.18 -34.89 -31.89
N SER A 557 -26.96 -35.47 -30.71
CA SER A 557 -27.95 -35.58 -29.64
C SER A 557 -28.09 -34.32 -28.77
N LEU A 558 -27.23 -33.32 -28.95
CA LEU A 558 -27.16 -32.14 -28.09
C LEU A 558 -28.16 -31.05 -28.51
N SER A 559 -28.67 -30.31 -27.53
CA SER A 559 -29.57 -29.17 -27.73
C SER A 559 -29.14 -27.99 -26.86
N GLU A 560 -29.09 -26.80 -27.43
CA GLU A 560 -28.70 -25.55 -26.74
C GLU A 560 -29.54 -25.24 -25.50
N GLN A 561 -30.79 -25.73 -25.46
CA GLN A 561 -31.71 -25.55 -24.34
C GLN A 561 -31.23 -26.28 -23.06
N ASN A 562 -30.38 -27.30 -23.20
CA ASN A 562 -29.88 -28.13 -22.10
C ASN A 562 -28.51 -27.66 -21.57
N SER A 563 -28.30 -26.33 -21.49
CA SER A 563 -27.01 -25.71 -21.16
C SER A 563 -26.30 -26.32 -19.93
N ALA A 564 -27.02 -26.54 -18.82
CA ALA A 564 -26.44 -27.13 -17.62
C ALA A 564 -25.91 -28.56 -17.85
N LYS A 565 -26.66 -29.39 -18.59
CA LYS A 565 -26.31 -30.77 -18.92
C LYS A 565 -25.16 -30.83 -19.94
N ASN A 566 -25.17 -29.96 -20.95
CA ASN A 566 -24.13 -29.89 -21.97
C ASN A 566 -22.78 -29.49 -21.35
N ASN A 567 -22.76 -28.45 -20.50
CA ASN A 567 -21.55 -28.04 -19.79
C ASN A 567 -21.03 -29.14 -18.87
N GLN A 568 -21.90 -29.78 -18.07
CA GLN A 568 -21.48 -30.85 -17.18
C GLN A 568 -20.88 -32.03 -17.97
N LEU A 569 -21.55 -32.48 -19.04
CA LEU A 569 -21.03 -33.53 -19.93
C LEU A 569 -19.64 -33.19 -20.48
N ALA A 570 -19.42 -31.95 -20.95
CA ALA A 570 -18.13 -31.54 -21.46
C ALA A 570 -17.04 -31.47 -20.37
N PHE A 571 -17.38 -31.02 -19.16
CA PHE A 571 -16.45 -30.93 -18.03
C PHE A 571 -16.08 -32.30 -17.45
N ASP A 572 -17.01 -33.25 -17.48
CA ASP A 572 -16.84 -34.65 -17.07
C ASP A 572 -16.00 -35.43 -18.09
N ILE A 573 -16.24 -35.25 -19.40
CA ILE A 573 -15.38 -35.85 -20.43
C ILE A 573 -13.96 -35.26 -20.32
N ALA A 574 -13.84 -33.95 -20.08
CA ALA A 574 -12.55 -33.33 -19.80
C ALA A 574 -11.94 -33.74 -18.44
N GLU A 575 -12.70 -34.39 -17.55
CA GLU A 575 -12.21 -35.04 -16.33
C GLU A 575 -11.53 -36.35 -16.66
N CYS A 576 -12.31 -37.26 -17.24
CA CYS A 576 -11.92 -38.64 -17.44
C CYS A 576 -10.87 -38.80 -18.53
N GLU A 577 -11.03 -38.10 -19.66
CA GLU A 577 -10.29 -38.40 -20.89
C GLU A 577 -9.07 -37.48 -21.10
N PHE A 578 -9.10 -36.27 -20.54
CA PHE A 578 -8.06 -35.25 -20.76
C PHE A 578 -7.40 -34.73 -19.48
N GLY A 579 -7.91 -35.08 -18.29
CA GLY A 579 -7.33 -34.67 -17.01
C GLY A 579 -7.36 -33.15 -16.75
N ILE A 580 -8.24 -32.38 -17.40
CA ILE A 580 -8.29 -30.90 -17.35
C ILE A 580 -9.28 -30.43 -16.26
N PRO A 581 -8.88 -30.11 -15.01
CA PRO A 581 -9.81 -29.80 -13.90
C PRO A 581 -10.78 -28.66 -14.18
N PRO A 582 -12.06 -28.80 -13.77
CA PRO A 582 -13.14 -27.94 -14.21
C PRO A 582 -13.13 -26.67 -13.37
N VAL A 583 -13.38 -25.52 -13.98
CA VAL A 583 -13.35 -24.24 -13.26
C VAL A 583 -14.67 -23.94 -12.52
N THR A 584 -15.75 -24.65 -12.87
CA THR A 584 -17.11 -24.50 -12.30
C THR A 584 -17.94 -25.76 -12.66
N THR A 585 -19.12 -25.93 -12.07
CA THR A 585 -20.08 -26.99 -12.46
C THR A 585 -20.94 -26.56 -13.65
N GLY A 586 -21.59 -27.51 -14.33
CA GLY A 586 -22.51 -27.19 -15.43
C GLY A 586 -23.73 -26.38 -14.97
N ALA A 587 -24.23 -26.63 -13.75
CA ALA A 587 -25.33 -25.87 -13.16
C ALA A 587 -24.95 -24.42 -12.86
N GLU A 588 -23.77 -24.19 -12.28
CA GLU A 588 -23.21 -22.84 -12.05
C GLU A 588 -22.98 -22.08 -13.36
N MET A 589 -22.39 -22.75 -14.37
CA MET A 589 -22.15 -22.16 -15.69
C MET A 589 -23.46 -21.70 -16.35
N ALA A 590 -24.50 -22.52 -16.28
CA ALA A 590 -25.83 -22.18 -16.82
C ALA A 590 -26.54 -21.07 -16.03
N ALA A 591 -26.37 -21.03 -14.69
CA ALA A 591 -26.97 -20.02 -13.82
C ALA A 591 -26.25 -18.66 -13.84
N SER A 592 -24.96 -18.62 -14.23
CA SER A 592 -24.18 -17.39 -14.35
C SER A 592 -24.82 -16.40 -15.33
N GLN A 593 -24.70 -15.09 -15.10
CA GLN A 593 -25.15 -14.10 -16.08
C GLN A 593 -24.13 -14.00 -17.24
N GLU A 594 -22.85 -13.83 -16.90
CA GLU A 594 -21.70 -14.00 -17.79
C GLU A 594 -20.60 -14.81 -17.09
N PRO A 595 -19.89 -15.73 -17.79
CA PRO A 595 -18.75 -16.45 -17.22
C PRO A 595 -17.52 -15.55 -17.04
N ASP A 596 -16.76 -15.71 -15.94
CA ASP A 596 -15.51 -14.98 -15.72
C ASP A 596 -14.51 -15.25 -16.86
N THR A 597 -14.17 -14.20 -17.60
CA THR A 597 -13.33 -14.31 -18.80
C THR A 597 -11.92 -14.80 -18.47
N LEU A 598 -11.38 -14.48 -17.28
CA LEU A 598 -10.04 -14.95 -16.88
C LEU A 598 -10.03 -16.46 -16.62
N SER A 599 -11.00 -16.97 -15.86
CA SER A 599 -11.19 -18.40 -15.60
C SER A 599 -11.45 -19.19 -16.88
N MET A 600 -12.22 -18.62 -17.82
CA MET A 600 -12.50 -19.23 -19.13
C MET A 600 -11.25 -19.28 -20.03
N VAL A 601 -10.47 -18.19 -20.11
CA VAL A 601 -9.17 -18.17 -20.81
C VAL A 601 -8.22 -19.22 -20.22
N MET A 602 -8.14 -19.30 -18.88
CA MET A 602 -7.31 -20.30 -18.20
C MET A 602 -7.77 -21.73 -18.51
N TYR A 603 -9.07 -22.01 -18.50
CA TYR A 603 -9.62 -23.33 -18.81
C TYR A 603 -9.39 -23.72 -20.28
N LEU A 604 -9.73 -22.83 -21.22
CA LEU A 604 -9.57 -23.06 -22.66
C LEU A 604 -8.10 -23.16 -23.09
N SER A 605 -7.18 -22.44 -22.43
CA SER A 605 -5.74 -22.58 -22.70
C SER A 605 -5.20 -23.99 -22.44
N ARG A 606 -5.84 -24.78 -21.56
CA ARG A 606 -5.48 -26.19 -21.34
C ARG A 606 -5.87 -27.07 -22.54
N PHE A 607 -7.05 -26.87 -23.11
CA PHE A 607 -7.45 -27.52 -24.36
C PHE A 607 -6.54 -27.11 -25.52
N TYR A 608 -6.20 -25.83 -25.63
CA TYR A 608 -5.22 -25.34 -26.60
C TYR A 608 -3.88 -26.05 -26.43
N ASN A 609 -3.30 -26.07 -25.23
CA ASN A 609 -1.99 -26.69 -25.00
C ASN A 609 -2.00 -28.21 -25.25
N LEU A 610 -3.12 -28.89 -25.01
CA LEU A 610 -3.27 -30.32 -25.27
C LEU A 610 -3.39 -30.65 -26.77
N PHE A 611 -4.14 -29.85 -27.53
CA PHE A 611 -4.49 -30.16 -28.93
C PHE A 611 -3.76 -29.30 -29.98
N HIS A 612 -3.02 -28.26 -29.59
CA HIS A 612 -2.29 -27.40 -30.51
C HIS A 612 -1.06 -28.12 -31.11
N GLY A 613 -1.26 -28.63 -32.33
CA GLY A 613 -0.26 -29.40 -33.09
C GLY A 613 -0.76 -30.78 -33.50
N ALA A 614 -1.88 -31.25 -32.96
CA ALA A 614 -2.54 -32.48 -33.38
C ALA A 614 -3.48 -32.22 -34.58
N PRO A 615 -3.46 -33.07 -35.63
CA PRO A 615 -4.44 -33.00 -36.72
C PRO A 615 -5.81 -33.54 -36.26
N PRO A 616 -6.95 -32.93 -36.66
CA PRO A 616 -8.27 -33.46 -36.36
C PRO A 616 -8.56 -34.73 -37.17
N VAL A 617 -9.22 -35.71 -36.54
CA VAL A 617 -9.49 -37.02 -37.15
C VAL A 617 -10.61 -36.90 -38.20
N SER A 618 -10.32 -37.29 -39.44
CA SER A 618 -11.33 -37.44 -40.50
C SER A 618 -11.84 -38.88 -40.54
N GLY A 619 -13.15 -39.07 -40.50
CA GLY A 619 -13.77 -40.37 -40.22
C GLY A 619 -13.78 -41.37 -41.37
N THR A 620 -13.44 -42.63 -41.08
CA THR A 620 -13.92 -43.85 -41.76
C THR A 620 -13.69 -45.08 -40.85
N LEU A 621 -14.45 -46.16 -41.02
CA LEU A 621 -14.74 -47.15 -39.96
C LEU A 621 -13.85 -48.42 -39.95
N ALA A 622 -13.33 -48.78 -38.76
CA ALA A 622 -13.24 -50.14 -38.14
C ALA A 622 -12.47 -51.31 -38.83
N PRO A 623 -12.18 -52.46 -38.14
CA PRO A 623 -11.80 -52.66 -36.72
C PRO A 623 -10.64 -53.68 -36.48
N LYS A 624 -10.03 -53.63 -35.27
CA LYS A 624 -9.46 -54.72 -34.41
C LYS A 624 -8.27 -54.17 -33.58
N ALA A 625 -7.95 -54.63 -32.37
CA ALA A 625 -8.71 -55.26 -31.26
C ALA A 625 -7.75 -55.35 -30.03
N LEU A 626 -8.25 -55.09 -28.81
CA LEU A 626 -7.83 -55.63 -27.47
C LEU A 626 -6.32 -55.69 -27.12
N GLN A 627 -5.84 -55.30 -25.93
CA GLN A 627 -6.38 -55.59 -24.58
C GLN A 627 -5.72 -54.68 -23.50
N ASP A 628 -6.48 -54.37 -22.44
CA ASP A 628 -6.13 -54.19 -21.00
C ASP A 628 -4.93 -53.31 -20.53
N ALA A 629 -4.99 -52.58 -19.41
CA ALA A 629 -6.12 -52.10 -18.58
C ALA A 629 -5.66 -51.05 -17.54
N ASN A 630 -6.60 -50.20 -17.10
CA ASN A 630 -6.67 -49.53 -15.78
C ASN A 630 -5.67 -48.42 -15.36
N LEU A 631 -6.05 -47.18 -15.68
CA LEU A 631 -5.98 -46.03 -14.74
C LEU A 631 -7.03 -46.21 -13.61
N PRO A 632 -6.89 -45.54 -12.45
CA PRO A 632 -7.37 -44.14 -12.29
C PRO A 632 -6.29 -43.22 -11.67
N MET A 633 -6.03 -42.01 -12.17
CA MET A 633 -6.93 -40.86 -12.30
C MET A 633 -7.30 -40.21 -10.96
N GLN A 634 -6.62 -39.11 -10.61
CA GLN A 634 -7.14 -38.09 -9.69
C GLN A 634 -6.58 -36.70 -10.03
N ARG A 635 -7.46 -35.78 -10.44
CA ARG A 635 -7.25 -34.32 -10.29
C ARG A 635 -7.19 -34.03 -8.76
N ARG A 636 -6.61 -32.94 -8.23
CA ARG A 636 -6.51 -31.55 -8.72
C ARG A 636 -5.23 -30.87 -8.21
N SER A 637 -4.80 -29.81 -8.90
CA SER A 637 -3.88 -28.84 -8.31
C SER A 637 -4.55 -28.06 -7.17
N CYS A 638 -3.82 -27.94 -6.05
CA CYS A 638 -3.53 -26.68 -5.35
C CYS A 638 -4.56 -25.53 -5.45
N PHE A 639 -4.99 -25.03 -4.29
CA PHE A 639 -4.82 -23.60 -4.04
C PHE A 639 -4.20 -23.33 -2.67
N ARG A 640 -3.24 -22.42 -2.66
CA ARG A 640 -2.42 -22.01 -1.51
C ARG A 640 -3.09 -20.81 -0.83
N ALA A 641 -3.51 -20.95 0.42
CA ALA A 641 -3.80 -19.80 1.27
C ALA A 641 -2.50 -19.07 1.63
N THR A 642 -2.57 -17.78 1.94
CA THR A 642 -1.44 -17.05 2.55
C THR A 642 -1.87 -16.28 3.79
N LEU A 643 -1.20 -16.62 4.90
CA LEU A 643 -0.81 -15.77 6.03
C LEU A 643 -1.89 -15.15 6.93
N ASN A 644 -1.58 -15.19 8.23
CA ASN A 644 -1.96 -14.16 9.20
C ASN A 644 -0.82 -13.96 10.21
N ALA A 645 -0.86 -12.84 10.94
CA ALA A 645 0.27 -12.33 11.71
C ALA A 645 0.09 -12.40 13.25
N SER A 646 1.24 -12.42 13.93
CA SER A 646 1.65 -11.59 15.08
C SER A 646 0.94 -11.63 16.45
N SER A 647 1.73 -11.41 17.51
CA SER A 647 1.31 -11.08 18.87
C SER A 647 2.24 -10.04 19.53
N GLU A 648 1.76 -9.33 20.55
CA GLU A 648 2.39 -8.16 21.21
C GLU A 648 2.81 -8.40 22.68
N ARG A 649 3.53 -7.44 23.29
CA ARG A 649 3.46 -7.12 24.74
C ARG A 649 4.00 -5.70 25.09
N ASP A 650 3.53 -5.17 26.23
CA ASP A 650 3.53 -3.76 26.69
C ASP A 650 4.82 -3.12 27.27
N VAL A 651 4.82 -1.78 27.46
CA VAL A 651 4.92 -1.08 28.79
C VAL A 651 4.78 0.48 28.72
N ARG A 652 3.80 1.00 29.50
CA ARG A 652 3.60 2.33 30.15
C ARG A 652 3.53 3.68 29.39
N GLU A 653 2.82 4.61 30.04
CA GLU A 653 2.02 5.71 29.44
C GLU A 653 2.64 7.12 29.53
N ASN A 654 2.11 8.04 28.72
CA ASN A 654 2.17 9.50 28.97
C ASN A 654 0.88 10.14 28.43
N LYS A 655 0.21 11.01 29.21
CA LYS A 655 -1.27 11.21 29.15
C LYS A 655 -1.90 11.85 27.90
N VAL A 656 -1.12 12.34 26.92
CA VAL A 656 -1.63 12.75 25.60
C VAL A 656 -1.87 11.53 24.67
N ARG A 657 -1.19 10.43 24.94
CA ARG A 657 -1.12 9.21 24.11
C ARG A 657 -2.42 8.37 24.10
N PHE A 658 -3.37 8.66 24.99
CA PHE A 658 -4.65 7.95 25.09
C PHE A 658 -5.72 8.49 24.12
N MET A 659 -5.63 9.78 23.75
CA MET A 659 -6.68 10.42 22.96
C MET A 659 -6.66 9.95 21.49
N ALA A 660 -5.52 9.96 20.82
CA ALA A 660 -5.41 9.51 19.42
C ALA A 660 -6.00 8.10 19.18
N THR A 661 -5.82 7.19 20.14
CA THR A 661 -6.30 5.80 20.07
C THR A 661 -7.80 5.68 20.37
N GLN A 662 -8.35 6.47 21.31
CA GLN A 662 -9.80 6.50 21.53
C GLN A 662 -10.58 7.12 20.35
N LEU A 663 -9.96 7.97 19.54
CA LEU A 663 -10.62 8.53 18.35
C LEU A 663 -11.01 7.44 17.34
N LEU A 664 -10.10 6.49 17.10
CA LEU A 664 -10.32 5.32 16.24
C LEU A 664 -11.34 4.33 16.84
N ALA A 665 -11.35 4.18 18.17
CA ALA A 665 -12.29 3.29 18.86
C ALA A 665 -13.73 3.87 18.92
N LYS A 666 -13.91 5.16 19.22
CA LYS A 666 -15.25 5.76 19.43
C LYS A 666 -16.04 6.07 18.16
N PHE A 667 -15.38 6.10 17.00
CA PHE A 667 -16.10 6.02 15.72
C PHE A 667 -16.83 4.68 15.53
N GLN A 668 -16.45 3.63 16.28
CA GLN A 668 -17.14 2.33 16.26
C GLN A 668 -18.24 2.25 17.34
N GLU A 669 -18.05 2.86 18.52
CA GLU A 669 -19.03 2.80 19.64
C GLU A 669 -20.29 3.67 19.42
N ASN A 670 -20.19 4.80 18.70
CA ASN A 670 -21.32 5.74 18.54
C ASN A 670 -22.49 5.23 17.66
N PHE A 671 -22.48 3.99 17.19
CA PHE A 671 -23.64 3.36 16.56
C PHE A 671 -24.65 2.78 17.58
N HIS A 672 -24.37 2.79 18.90
CA HIS A 672 -25.17 2.09 19.91
C HIS A 672 -25.66 2.97 21.08
N SER A 673 -26.39 4.06 20.81
CA SER A 673 -27.39 4.57 21.77
C SER A 673 -28.45 5.48 21.16
N SER A 674 -29.67 4.95 20.97
CA SER A 674 -30.94 5.67 21.01
C SER A 674 -32.10 4.67 20.95
N ARG A 675 -32.75 4.41 22.09
CA ARG A 675 -34.02 3.65 22.22
C ARG A 675 -34.75 4.11 23.49
N VAL A 676 -36.06 3.83 23.55
CA VAL A 676 -37.09 4.30 24.53
C VAL A 676 -37.67 5.68 24.13
N HIS A 677 -38.97 5.93 23.82
CA HIS A 677 -40.18 5.12 23.55
C HIS A 677 -41.08 5.93 22.54
N GLY A 678 -42.11 5.40 21.86
CA GLY A 678 -42.54 4.00 21.70
C GLY A 678 -44.07 3.74 21.67
N GLN A 679 -44.81 4.17 20.62
CA GLN A 679 -46.24 3.81 20.40
C GLN A 679 -46.59 3.60 18.91
N SER A 680 -47.71 2.92 18.64
CA SER A 680 -48.07 2.26 17.38
C SER A 680 -49.11 3.00 16.51
N SER A 681 -49.07 2.79 15.19
CA SER A 681 -50.25 2.60 14.33
C SER A 681 -49.86 2.17 12.91
N SER A 682 -50.84 1.64 12.16
CA SER A 682 -50.68 0.86 10.92
C SER A 682 -50.88 1.68 9.65
N ALA A 683 -50.14 1.38 8.57
CA ALA A 683 -50.71 1.21 7.21
C ALA A 683 -49.71 0.72 6.13
N LYS A 684 -50.04 -0.46 5.56
CA LYS A 684 -49.94 -0.89 4.14
C LYS A 684 -48.60 -0.93 3.38
N GLU A 685 -48.37 -2.11 2.80
CA GLU A 685 -47.33 -2.46 1.81
C GLU A 685 -47.60 -1.88 0.41
N LEU A 686 -46.56 -1.77 -0.42
CA LEU A 686 -46.64 -2.19 -1.83
C LEU A 686 -45.28 -2.63 -2.43
N ALA A 687 -45.28 -3.88 -2.92
CA ALA A 687 -44.45 -4.48 -3.98
C ALA A 687 -42.90 -4.39 -3.97
N THR A 688 -42.29 -5.58 -3.93
CA THR A 688 -40.86 -5.88 -4.06
C THR A 688 -40.41 -6.09 -5.51
N ALA A 689 -39.15 -5.76 -5.80
CA ALA A 689 -38.39 -6.30 -6.93
C ALA A 689 -37.17 -7.11 -6.41
N PRO A 690 -36.78 -8.23 -7.03
CA PRO A 690 -35.80 -9.16 -6.46
C PRO A 690 -34.35 -8.71 -6.70
N GLY A 691 -33.81 -7.91 -5.77
CA GLY A 691 -32.39 -7.61 -5.66
C GLY A 691 -31.76 -8.32 -4.44
N SER A 692 -30.47 -8.67 -4.54
CA SER A 692 -29.69 -9.34 -3.48
C SER A 692 -29.90 -8.71 -2.11
N SER A 693 -30.35 -9.49 -1.13
CA SER A 693 -30.62 -8.98 0.22
C SER A 693 -29.32 -8.61 0.95
N ASP A 694 -29.11 -7.33 1.23
CA ASP A 694 -28.04 -6.78 2.09
C ASP A 694 -28.18 -7.21 3.58
N THR A 695 -28.71 -8.38 3.90
CA THR A 695 -29.09 -8.79 5.26
C THR A 695 -28.19 -9.88 5.83
N CYS A 696 -27.87 -9.76 7.11
CA CYS A 696 -27.08 -10.74 7.86
C CYS A 696 -27.85 -12.04 7.97
N HIS A 697 -27.26 -13.15 7.51
CA HIS A 697 -27.87 -14.47 7.57
C HIS A 697 -28.25 -14.87 9.01
N PHE A 698 -27.45 -14.50 10.00
CA PHE A 698 -27.66 -14.91 11.40
C PHE A 698 -28.67 -14.04 12.16
N CYS A 699 -28.74 -12.73 11.89
CA CYS A 699 -29.59 -11.80 12.67
C CYS A 699 -30.72 -11.13 11.86
N GLY A 700 -30.80 -11.37 10.55
CA GLY A 700 -31.82 -10.83 9.64
C GLY A 700 -31.75 -9.31 9.37
N ARG A 701 -30.86 -8.56 10.02
CA ARG A 701 -30.74 -7.10 9.87
C ARG A 701 -29.79 -6.72 8.73
N ARG A 702 -29.95 -5.52 8.17
CA ARG A 702 -29.07 -5.02 7.10
C ARG A 702 -27.61 -4.93 7.55
N VAL A 703 -26.68 -5.26 6.65
CA VAL A 703 -25.22 -5.21 6.82
C VAL A 703 -24.66 -4.20 5.83
N TYR A 704 -24.04 -3.13 6.33
CA TYR A 704 -23.42 -2.13 5.47
C TYR A 704 -22.03 -2.58 5.00
N VAL A 705 -21.60 -2.12 3.83
CA VAL A 705 -20.38 -2.60 3.13
C VAL A 705 -19.11 -2.57 4.01
N VAL A 706 -18.99 -1.61 4.92
CA VAL A 706 -17.85 -1.44 5.85
C VAL A 706 -17.82 -2.51 6.96
N GLU A 707 -18.98 -3.02 7.35
CA GLU A 707 -19.16 -4.07 8.38
C GLU A 707 -19.28 -5.48 7.80
N ARG A 708 -19.47 -5.58 6.47
CA ARG A 708 -19.85 -6.79 5.76
C ARG A 708 -18.72 -7.81 5.70
N LEU A 709 -18.83 -8.88 6.47
CA LEU A 709 -18.15 -10.14 6.16
C LEU A 709 -19.00 -10.93 5.17
N SER A 710 -18.34 -11.57 4.21
CA SER A 710 -18.96 -12.53 3.29
C SER A 710 -18.23 -13.85 3.35
N ALA A 711 -18.98 -14.93 3.60
CA ALA A 711 -18.49 -16.31 3.67
C ALA A 711 -19.59 -17.23 3.15
N GLU A 712 -19.24 -18.29 2.41
CA GLU A 712 -20.19 -19.24 1.82
C GLU A 712 -21.36 -18.60 1.05
N GLY A 713 -21.10 -17.48 0.35
CA GLY A 713 -22.11 -16.71 -0.40
C GLY A 713 -23.10 -15.90 0.44
N LEU A 714 -22.97 -15.93 1.77
CA LEU A 714 -23.84 -15.26 2.73
C LEU A 714 -23.15 -14.04 3.36
N PHE A 715 -23.94 -13.09 3.86
CA PHE A 715 -23.44 -11.90 4.55
C PHE A 715 -23.63 -11.99 6.07
N PHE A 716 -22.66 -11.47 6.82
CA PHE A 716 -22.68 -11.43 8.28
C PHE A 716 -22.12 -10.10 8.79
N HIS A 717 -22.68 -9.58 9.89
CA HIS A 717 -21.97 -8.60 10.71
C HIS A 717 -20.76 -9.27 11.36
N ARG A 718 -19.65 -8.53 11.54
CA ARG A 718 -18.44 -9.04 12.21
C ARG A 718 -18.72 -9.68 13.58
N GLU A 719 -19.66 -9.12 14.34
CA GLU A 719 -20.03 -9.62 15.66
C GLU A 719 -20.94 -10.87 15.64
N CYS A 720 -21.67 -11.08 14.55
CA CYS A 720 -22.52 -12.25 14.35
C CYS A 720 -21.74 -13.46 13.79
N PHE A 721 -20.51 -13.25 13.35
CA PHE A 721 -19.66 -14.30 12.76
C PHE A 721 -18.93 -15.08 13.87
N ARG A 722 -19.66 -15.97 14.55
CA ARG A 722 -19.19 -16.71 15.74
C ARG A 722 -19.37 -18.22 15.61
N CYS A 723 -18.53 -18.96 16.32
CA CYS A 723 -18.63 -20.40 16.45
C CYS A 723 -19.88 -20.79 17.27
N SER A 724 -20.77 -21.59 16.70
CA SER A 724 -21.96 -22.12 17.38
C SER A 724 -21.63 -23.05 18.54
N ALA A 725 -20.45 -23.69 18.52
CA ALA A 725 -20.01 -24.66 19.55
C ALA A 725 -19.20 -24.04 20.70
N CYS A 726 -18.47 -22.94 20.48
CA CYS A 726 -17.63 -22.32 21.52
C CYS A 726 -17.78 -20.80 21.69
N GLY A 727 -18.69 -20.15 20.96
CA GLY A 727 -19.01 -18.72 21.08
C GLY A 727 -17.93 -17.74 20.60
N ALA A 728 -16.73 -18.23 20.28
CA ALA A 728 -15.60 -17.43 19.80
C ALA A 728 -15.91 -16.76 18.45
N THR A 729 -15.51 -15.49 18.30
CA THR A 729 -15.55 -14.78 17.02
C THR A 729 -14.63 -15.47 16.02
N LEU A 730 -15.15 -15.75 14.83
CA LEU A 730 -14.46 -16.45 13.77
C LEU A 730 -13.75 -15.45 12.86
N HIS A 731 -12.67 -15.89 12.23
CA HIS A 731 -12.02 -15.17 11.14
C HIS A 731 -12.32 -15.84 9.80
N LEU A 732 -12.22 -15.09 8.71
CA LEU A 732 -12.27 -15.62 7.34
C LEU A 732 -11.14 -16.66 7.18
N GLY A 733 -11.49 -17.88 6.74
CA GLY A 733 -10.57 -19.03 6.69
C GLY A 733 -10.34 -19.79 8.01
N GLY A 734 -10.89 -19.32 9.14
CA GLY A 734 -10.77 -19.97 10.46
C GLY A 734 -11.98 -20.79 10.91
N HIS A 735 -12.90 -21.09 10.00
CA HIS A 735 -14.19 -21.70 10.26
C HIS A 735 -14.54 -22.79 9.24
N ALA A 736 -15.44 -23.70 9.62
CA ALA A 736 -16.16 -24.59 8.74
C ALA A 736 -17.67 -24.31 8.88
N PHE A 737 -18.42 -24.42 7.78
CA PHE A 737 -19.86 -24.21 7.77
C PHE A 737 -20.58 -25.56 7.73
N ASP A 738 -21.41 -25.83 8.73
CA ASP A 738 -22.31 -26.98 8.75
C ASP A 738 -23.55 -26.65 7.91
N SER A 739 -23.56 -27.12 6.67
CA SER A 739 -24.65 -26.91 5.72
C SER A 739 -25.96 -27.62 6.09
N GLN A 740 -25.94 -28.57 7.03
CA GLN A 740 -27.16 -29.23 7.53
C GLN A 740 -27.81 -28.44 8.67
N ARG A 741 -27.04 -27.63 9.40
CA ARG A 741 -27.52 -26.84 10.55
C ARG A 741 -27.53 -25.33 10.33
N GLY A 742 -27.00 -24.84 9.20
CA GLY A 742 -26.86 -23.40 8.93
C GLY A 742 -25.92 -22.69 9.91
N ALA A 743 -24.94 -23.42 10.46
CA ALA A 743 -24.16 -22.99 11.61
C ALA A 743 -22.65 -22.96 11.31
N LEU A 744 -21.98 -21.92 11.78
CA LEU A 744 -20.52 -21.78 11.67
C LEU A 744 -19.84 -22.42 12.88
N VAL A 745 -18.83 -23.26 12.67
CA VAL A 745 -17.98 -23.84 13.73
C VAL A 745 -16.51 -23.51 13.47
N CYS A 746 -15.69 -23.41 14.52
CA CYS A 746 -14.25 -23.21 14.35
C CYS A 746 -13.55 -24.51 13.91
N VAL A 747 -12.44 -24.38 13.18
CA VAL A 747 -11.67 -25.54 12.66
C VAL A 747 -11.23 -26.49 13.78
N CYS A 748 -10.93 -25.97 14.98
CA CYS A 748 -10.57 -26.80 16.14
C CYS A 748 -11.69 -27.79 16.54
N VAL A 749 -12.94 -27.33 16.57
CA VAL A 749 -14.11 -28.19 16.88
C VAL A 749 -14.39 -29.16 15.74
N ALA A 750 -14.27 -28.72 14.48
CA ALA A 750 -14.44 -29.58 13.32
C ALA A 750 -13.41 -30.74 13.28
N MET A 751 -12.16 -30.48 13.65
CA MET A 751 -11.11 -31.50 13.75
C MET A 751 -11.39 -32.52 14.87
N SER A 752 -11.92 -32.08 16.03
CA SER A 752 -12.31 -33.00 17.11
C SER A 752 -13.50 -33.90 16.75
N ALA A 753 -14.42 -33.44 15.89
CA ALA A 753 -15.51 -34.27 15.38
C ALA A 753 -15.00 -35.34 14.41
N LEU A 754 -14.01 -35.01 13.58
CA LEU A 754 -13.42 -35.93 12.60
C LEU A 754 -12.57 -37.05 13.24
N SER A 755 -11.93 -36.81 14.39
CA SER A 755 -11.18 -37.86 15.12
C SER A 755 -12.07 -38.91 15.80
N LEU A 756 -13.36 -38.62 16.02
CA LEU A 756 -14.33 -39.56 16.60
C LEU A 756 -14.99 -40.49 15.57
N SER A 757 -14.86 -40.17 14.28
CA SER A 757 -15.46 -40.95 13.17
C SER A 757 -14.56 -42.03 12.54
N GLN A 758 -13.30 -42.16 12.97
CA GLN A 758 -12.38 -43.19 12.45
C GLN A 758 -12.02 -44.32 13.44
N VAL A 759 -12.61 -44.34 14.64
CA VAL A 759 -12.45 -45.46 15.61
C VAL A 759 -13.74 -46.28 15.70
N SER A 760 -14.16 -46.86 14.57
CA SER A 760 -15.35 -47.74 14.54
C SER A 760 -15.34 -48.86 13.48
N VAL A 761 -14.17 -49.34 13.05
CA VAL A 761 -14.05 -50.69 12.43
C VAL A 761 -12.70 -51.34 12.79
N MET A 762 -12.63 -52.02 13.93
CA MET A 762 -11.87 -53.27 14.13
C MET A 762 -12.03 -53.80 15.56
N GLY A 763 -12.33 -55.10 15.72
CA GLY A 763 -12.11 -55.84 16.98
C GLY A 763 -13.31 -56.05 17.90
N THR A 764 -14.26 -56.90 17.52
CA THR A 764 -15.26 -57.49 18.44
C THR A 764 -14.62 -58.50 19.41
N ARG A 765 -14.90 -58.42 20.72
CA ARG A 765 -15.05 -59.60 21.60
C ARG A 765 -15.74 -59.30 22.95
N THR A 766 -17.04 -59.62 22.99
CA THR A 766 -17.79 -60.23 24.11
C THR A 766 -17.34 -59.99 25.57
N ALA A 767 -18.12 -59.22 26.33
CA ALA A 767 -18.76 -59.66 27.60
C ALA A 767 -19.77 -58.61 28.12
N ALA A 768 -20.88 -59.08 28.68
CA ALA A 768 -21.90 -58.34 29.45
C ALA A 768 -22.26 -59.24 30.68
N PRO A 769 -23.14 -58.86 31.64
CA PRO A 769 -24.01 -57.67 31.76
C PRO A 769 -24.05 -57.05 33.20
N ASN A 770 -25.15 -56.32 33.50
CA ASN A 770 -25.68 -55.88 34.81
C ASN A 770 -25.09 -54.57 35.41
N THR A 771 -25.82 -53.43 35.40
CA THR A 771 -26.98 -53.00 36.23
C THR A 771 -26.65 -52.72 37.70
N ASP A 772 -26.64 -51.45 38.14
CA ASP A 772 -27.80 -50.80 38.77
C ASP A 772 -27.56 -49.38 39.34
N LEU A 773 -28.67 -48.77 39.75
CA LEU A 773 -28.92 -47.39 40.17
C LEU A 773 -28.14 -46.81 41.38
N LEU A 774 -28.05 -45.46 41.33
CA LEU A 774 -28.22 -44.47 42.42
C LEU A 774 -27.10 -44.20 43.47
N SER A 775 -26.72 -42.90 43.48
CA SER A 775 -26.41 -42.02 44.62
C SER A 775 -25.60 -42.53 45.83
N HIS A 776 -24.49 -41.86 46.14
CA HIS A 776 -24.39 -40.93 47.29
C HIS A 776 -23.00 -40.26 47.38
N GLN A 777 -22.96 -38.95 47.61
CA GLN A 777 -21.85 -38.26 48.31
C GLN A 777 -22.00 -38.52 49.82
N PRO A 778 -20.93 -38.50 50.65
CA PRO A 778 -20.45 -37.23 51.24
C PRO A 778 -18.90 -37.23 51.49
N PRO A 779 -18.26 -36.49 52.44
CA PRO A 779 -17.07 -35.69 52.09
C PRO A 779 -15.78 -36.09 52.84
N GLY A 780 -14.61 -35.63 52.36
CA GLY A 780 -13.34 -35.86 53.07
C GLY A 780 -12.12 -35.20 52.43
N THR A 781 -11.73 -34.05 52.97
CA THR A 781 -10.41 -33.42 52.80
C THR A 781 -9.32 -34.45 53.16
N PHE A 782 -8.31 -34.74 52.32
CA PHE A 782 -6.99 -34.10 52.44
C PHE A 782 -6.08 -34.28 51.18
N SER A 783 -6.60 -34.85 50.08
CA SER A 783 -5.79 -35.25 48.92
C SER A 783 -5.64 -34.22 47.78
N SER A 784 -6.22 -33.01 47.93
CA SER A 784 -6.31 -32.02 46.83
C SER A 784 -5.07 -31.16 46.62
N LEU A 785 -4.23 -30.94 47.66
CA LEU A 785 -3.09 -30.02 47.55
C LEU A 785 -1.94 -30.58 46.70
N PHE A 786 -1.44 -31.79 47.00
CA PHE A 786 -0.38 -32.42 46.20
C PHE A 786 -0.82 -32.73 44.76
N ARG A 787 -2.10 -33.10 44.59
CA ARG A 787 -2.65 -33.40 43.26
C ARG A 787 -2.79 -32.15 42.38
N ASN A 788 -2.96 -30.96 42.95
CA ASN A 788 -3.03 -29.70 42.20
C ASN A 788 -1.64 -29.12 41.87
N ILE A 789 -0.65 -29.27 42.76
CA ILE A 789 0.70 -28.73 42.55
C ILE A 789 1.43 -29.45 41.39
N LEU A 790 1.25 -30.77 41.27
CA LEU A 790 1.89 -31.56 40.21
C LEU A 790 1.07 -31.62 38.90
N TRP A 791 -0.16 -31.09 38.87
CA TRP A 791 -1.01 -31.16 37.67
C TRP A 791 -0.52 -30.27 36.53
N LEU A 792 -0.08 -29.05 36.82
CA LEU A 792 0.47 -28.14 35.79
C LEU A 792 1.77 -28.66 35.15
N PRO A 793 2.79 -29.13 35.90
CA PRO A 793 4.00 -29.70 35.32
C PRO A 793 3.72 -30.93 34.42
N LEU A 794 2.86 -31.85 34.88
CA LEU A 794 2.49 -33.06 34.11
C LEU A 794 1.63 -32.74 32.88
N TRP A 795 0.75 -31.75 32.96
CA TRP A 795 -0.01 -31.26 31.80
C TRP A 795 0.89 -30.56 30.78
N ALA A 796 1.78 -29.67 31.23
CA ALA A 796 2.67 -28.91 30.35
C ALA A 796 3.71 -29.81 29.65
N THR A 797 4.32 -30.77 30.37
CA THR A 797 5.24 -31.75 29.78
C THR A 797 4.54 -32.69 28.79
N ARG A 798 3.33 -33.16 29.12
CA ARG A 798 2.53 -34.01 28.20
C ARG A 798 2.06 -33.24 26.97
N ALA A 799 1.69 -31.97 27.11
CA ALA A 799 1.37 -31.09 25.98
C ALA A 799 2.59 -30.80 25.10
N ALA A 800 3.77 -30.57 25.70
CA ALA A 800 5.02 -30.40 24.97
C ALA A 800 5.42 -31.67 24.21
N LEU A 801 5.40 -32.84 24.85
CA LEU A 801 5.64 -34.13 24.20
C LEU A 801 4.65 -34.41 23.07
N GLN A 802 3.38 -34.02 23.22
CA GLN A 802 2.36 -34.21 22.20
C GLN A 802 2.49 -33.21 21.02
N GLN A 803 2.96 -31.98 21.27
CA GLN A 803 3.39 -31.08 20.19
C GLN A 803 4.66 -31.57 19.48
N VAL A 804 5.64 -32.11 20.20
CA VAL A 804 6.85 -32.70 19.59
C VAL A 804 6.53 -33.95 18.80
N ALA A 805 5.65 -34.83 19.28
CA ALA A 805 5.16 -35.97 18.51
C ALA A 805 4.40 -35.52 17.24
N CYS A 806 3.60 -34.45 17.34
CA CYS A 806 2.93 -33.85 16.18
C CYS A 806 3.94 -33.23 15.19
N ALA A 807 4.99 -32.58 15.68
CA ALA A 807 6.09 -32.02 14.88
C ALA A 807 6.94 -33.12 14.20
N LEU A 808 7.18 -34.24 14.88
CA LEU A 808 7.87 -35.41 14.31
C LEU A 808 7.00 -36.14 13.28
N CYS A 809 5.69 -36.25 13.50
CA CYS A 809 4.77 -36.80 12.49
C CYS A 809 4.66 -35.88 11.26
N THR A 810 4.63 -34.56 11.43
CA THR A 810 4.62 -33.61 10.29
C THR A 810 5.97 -33.58 9.56
N ALA A 811 7.10 -33.72 10.26
CA ALA A 811 8.41 -33.90 9.63
C ALA A 811 8.52 -35.25 8.90
N GLY A 812 7.98 -36.33 9.46
CA GLY A 812 7.92 -37.65 8.83
C GLY A 812 7.05 -37.68 7.57
N LEU A 813 5.95 -36.92 7.54
CA LEU A 813 5.11 -36.74 6.35
C LEU A 813 5.78 -35.86 5.28
N HIS A 814 6.70 -34.97 5.65
CA HIS A 814 7.52 -34.21 4.70
C HIS A 814 8.63 -35.04 4.01
N LEU A 815 8.93 -36.25 4.50
CA LEU A 815 9.92 -37.16 3.91
C LEU A 815 9.36 -38.02 2.76
N SER A 816 8.12 -37.78 2.31
CA SER A 816 7.46 -38.53 1.24
C SER A 816 7.56 -37.88 -0.16
N ASP A 817 8.18 -36.70 -0.31
CA ASP A 817 8.10 -35.88 -1.54
C ASP A 817 9.47 -35.32 -2.02
N ASP A 818 10.31 -36.23 -2.53
CA ASP A 818 11.39 -36.05 -3.53
C ASP A 818 12.20 -34.73 -3.61
N HIS A 819 12.73 -34.23 -2.48
CA HIS A 819 13.70 -33.12 -2.44
C HIS A 819 15.04 -33.54 -1.80
N ARG A 820 16.07 -33.78 -2.63
CA ARG A 820 17.38 -34.30 -2.20
C ARG A 820 18.41 -33.24 -1.74
N GLU A 821 18.02 -31.98 -1.55
CA GLU A 821 18.97 -30.90 -1.19
C GLU A 821 18.83 -30.34 0.24
N ASP A 822 17.76 -30.67 1.00
CA ASP A 822 17.51 -30.13 2.35
C ASP A 822 17.97 -31.03 3.53
N CYS A 823 18.83 -32.03 3.27
CA CYS A 823 19.30 -32.94 4.33
C CYS A 823 20.18 -32.27 5.41
N ALA A 824 20.82 -31.13 5.12
CA ALA A 824 21.69 -30.44 6.07
C ALA A 824 20.91 -29.82 7.24
N TYR A 825 19.80 -29.15 6.95
CA TYR A 825 18.97 -28.47 7.95
C TYR A 825 18.29 -29.48 8.91
N LEU A 826 17.89 -30.65 8.40
CA LEU A 826 17.39 -31.76 9.20
C LEU A 826 18.45 -32.34 10.16
N TYR A 827 19.71 -32.42 9.73
CA TYR A 827 20.81 -32.89 10.58
C TYR A 827 21.13 -31.92 11.73
N GLU A 828 21.09 -30.60 11.46
CA GLU A 828 21.20 -29.58 12.51
C GLU A 828 20.00 -29.62 13.48
N LEU A 829 18.76 -29.76 12.99
CA LEU A 829 17.58 -29.83 13.86
C LEU A 829 17.59 -31.08 14.76
N LEU A 830 17.98 -32.24 14.22
CA LEU A 830 18.01 -33.50 14.98
C LEU A 830 19.19 -33.57 15.95
N SER A 831 20.36 -33.04 15.59
CA SER A 831 21.54 -33.03 16.47
C SER A 831 21.36 -32.14 17.71
N VAL A 832 20.52 -31.11 17.66
CA VAL A 832 20.16 -30.28 18.83
C VAL A 832 18.90 -30.80 19.52
N GLY A 833 17.91 -31.29 18.78
CA GLY A 833 16.62 -31.72 19.31
C GLY A 833 16.65 -33.04 20.10
N LEU A 834 17.40 -34.05 19.65
CA LEU A 834 17.46 -35.36 20.31
C LEU A 834 18.14 -35.33 21.69
N PRO A 835 19.29 -34.65 21.89
CA PRO A 835 19.88 -34.52 23.22
C PRO A 835 18.99 -33.75 24.21
N LEU A 836 18.28 -32.72 23.73
CA LEU A 836 17.35 -31.95 24.55
C LEU A 836 16.15 -32.80 25.00
N LEU A 837 15.62 -33.65 24.11
CA LEU A 837 14.56 -34.62 24.44
C LEU A 837 15.04 -35.69 25.42
N SER A 838 16.28 -36.18 25.29
CA SER A 838 16.88 -37.10 26.27
C SER A 838 16.99 -36.46 27.66
N ALA A 839 17.50 -35.23 27.74
CA ALA A 839 17.61 -34.51 29.01
C ALA A 839 16.24 -34.25 29.66
N LEU A 840 15.22 -33.90 28.86
CA LEU A 840 13.84 -33.74 29.35
C LEU A 840 13.21 -35.07 29.80
N TRP A 841 13.57 -36.18 29.15
CA TRP A 841 13.13 -37.52 29.54
C TRP A 841 13.77 -37.97 30.87
N ASP A 842 15.07 -37.73 31.06
CA ASP A 842 15.75 -38.04 32.33
C ASP A 842 15.20 -37.22 33.50
N VAL A 843 14.91 -35.92 33.29
CA VAL A 843 14.25 -35.07 34.29
C VAL A 843 12.84 -35.59 34.61
N LEU A 844 12.06 -36.01 33.62
CA LEU A 844 10.77 -36.67 33.84
C LEU A 844 10.91 -37.99 34.61
N GLY A 845 11.94 -38.78 34.31
CA GLY A 845 12.25 -40.03 35.02
C GLY A 845 12.57 -39.79 36.50
N GLN A 846 13.37 -38.78 36.82
CA GLN A 846 13.68 -38.36 38.19
C GLN A 846 12.41 -37.89 38.91
N MET A 847 11.61 -37.01 38.29
CA MET A 847 10.35 -36.54 38.86
C MET A 847 9.32 -37.67 39.08
N CYS A 848 9.34 -38.73 38.27
CA CYS A 848 8.50 -39.91 38.49
C CYS A 848 9.03 -40.83 39.60
N ALA A 849 10.35 -40.92 39.78
CA ALA A 849 10.95 -41.71 40.86
C ALA A 849 10.68 -41.12 42.25
N GLU A 850 10.65 -39.78 42.38
CA GLU A 850 10.34 -39.08 43.64
C GLU A 850 8.87 -39.17 44.09
N VAL A 851 7.97 -39.68 43.24
CA VAL A 851 6.51 -39.77 43.51
C VAL A 851 6.08 -41.17 44.01
N ALA A 852 7.00 -42.12 44.12
CA ALA A 852 6.75 -43.35 44.87
C ALA A 852 6.74 -43.07 46.39
N PRO A 853 5.76 -43.59 47.16
CA PRO A 853 5.65 -43.26 48.58
C PRO A 853 6.85 -43.82 49.38
N PRO A 854 7.50 -43.02 50.25
CA PRO A 854 8.55 -43.53 51.11
C PRO A 854 7.97 -44.54 52.11
N SER A 855 8.71 -45.60 52.38
CA SER A 855 8.35 -46.54 53.44
C SER A 855 8.34 -45.82 54.80
N LEU A 856 7.43 -46.26 55.68
CA LEU A 856 7.18 -45.66 57.00
C LEU A 856 8.39 -45.73 57.97
N GLN A 857 9.49 -46.32 57.51
CA GLN A 857 10.72 -46.57 58.26
C GLN A 857 11.67 -45.36 58.26
N ASN A 858 11.64 -44.51 57.22
CA ASN A 858 12.51 -43.33 57.12
C ASN A 858 12.01 -42.13 57.95
N LEU A 859 10.73 -42.09 58.33
CA LEU A 859 10.17 -41.02 59.17
C LEU A 859 10.43 -41.21 60.67
N LEU A 860 10.74 -42.43 61.12
CA LEU A 860 11.11 -42.71 62.51
C LEU A 860 12.61 -42.42 62.78
N LEU A 861 13.46 -42.46 61.75
CA LEU A 861 14.90 -42.17 61.85
C LEU A 861 15.26 -40.66 61.82
N TRP A 862 14.27 -39.78 61.67
CA TRP A 862 14.43 -38.31 61.71
C TRP A 862 13.85 -37.67 62.97
N ALA A 863 13.35 -38.47 63.91
CA ALA A 863 12.81 -38.01 65.20
C ALA A 863 13.82 -38.07 66.36
N GLU A 864 15.05 -38.53 66.10
CA GLU A 864 16.16 -38.55 67.07
C GLU A 864 17.45 -37.99 66.42
N LEU A 865 17.54 -36.65 66.29
CA LEU A 865 18.80 -35.89 66.19
C LEU A 865 18.55 -34.38 66.44
#